data_AF-A0A2C9KZ56-F1
#
_entry.id   AF-A0A2C9KZ56-F1
#
_cell.length_a   1.000
_cell.length_b   1.000
_cell.length_c   1.000
_cell.angle_alpha   90.00
_cell.angle_beta   90.00
_cell.angle_gamma   90.00
#
_symmetry.space_group_name_H-M   'P 1'
#
loop_
_entity.id
_entity.type
_entity.pdbx_description
1 polymer ?
#
loop_
_entity_poly.entity_id
_entity_poly.type
_entity_poly.pdbx_seq_one_letter_code
_entity_poly.pdbx_strand_id
1 'polypeptide(L)'
;MLQLMFLLLLSSFFFSSHCITDVLLSPPDITNPIEAVTLYKGELDFVVKCEATGIPKPTYQWKRNNQDIPPSSYITYDANTGDLTFKGFSEREEGEYRCYASNVLEQTTAVSVSQPVTIKKYRFLRPDSNLATEPVSIKQYDYVKLFCKKDKLEVVAESINYNWYSKSNDQLQLDDGRLYIDQNGDLHINYAKTTDASDPFGIKCGLSGRSSANIVFGDAYNLYVTPVTQIPGQAPVLKWFSANIVAEVSHSARLECVFSGYDPMQPLPTITWTLDDGTVISTNQKYNVSSNGRSLIIYKLLEQDERNYYCKAKNNFGESNPHQVFLNVTSKPIFYENKAPRDVTVSQNKDVTIPCEARSASGEATPSPAVWYVNGRQTGQHTNRNKIDVKTNSLTIKSVKKPDDIMCVLCIVSNSNGEKMGEACVNVILPIDLTQQINVNQEIDMGDSIDLTVLAKTDISQQLIYKWTHFRNKSDLVGEEPKFTFHDPVTKVAYINTTGMTEAEYESLRGDYVVNISHLYDYRIERIHVTLKDKPAPEEPVATEAGFDMWIIGLIIGILFLIIVIIIIIIVICRKQQEGDYNVDKKETRAGLDPEKELKDKGFNEFSRPAFDDYDYPDKKPKVDLEYDDVPIGGDDESLGEYGDEEDTHFNEDGSFIGIYDKKAPQKPPTQTSESTI
;
A
#
# COMPACT_ATOMS: atom_id res chain seq x y z
N MET A 1 -63.64 29.43 -6.23
CA MET A 1 -63.27 28.04 -5.85
C MET A 1 -62.13 27.45 -6.70
N LEU A 2 -61.49 28.18 -7.64
CA LEU A 2 -60.48 27.59 -8.54
C LEU A 2 -59.00 27.85 -8.17
N GLN A 3 -58.68 28.93 -7.44
CA GLN A 3 -57.29 29.27 -7.08
C GLN A 3 -56.69 28.40 -5.97
N LEU A 4 -57.50 27.79 -5.09
CA LEU A 4 -56.98 26.95 -4.00
C LEU A 4 -56.45 25.59 -4.46
N MET A 5 -57.00 25.02 -5.54
CA MET A 5 -56.53 23.73 -6.07
C MET A 5 -55.16 23.83 -6.75
N PHE A 6 -54.77 25.01 -7.26
CA PHE A 6 -53.51 25.18 -7.97
C PHE A 6 -52.28 25.21 -7.04
N LEU A 7 -52.46 25.63 -5.78
CA LEU A 7 -51.40 25.60 -4.76
C LEU A 7 -51.16 24.19 -4.20
N LEU A 8 -52.20 23.36 -4.09
CA LEU A 8 -52.10 21.98 -3.61
C LEU A 8 -51.52 20.98 -4.63
N LEU A 9 -51.42 21.37 -5.91
CA LEU A 9 -50.78 20.58 -6.97
C LEU A 9 -49.31 20.94 -7.23
N LEU A 10 -48.78 21.97 -6.56
CA LEU A 10 -47.36 22.35 -6.63
C LEU A 10 -46.57 21.87 -5.40
N SER A 11 -47.23 21.63 -4.26
CA SER A 11 -46.61 21.04 -3.07
C SER A 11 -46.33 19.53 -3.18
N SER A 12 -46.88 18.85 -4.19
CA SER A 12 -46.78 17.39 -4.40
C SER A 12 -45.69 16.96 -5.39
N PHE A 13 -44.93 17.91 -5.97
CA PHE A 13 -43.85 17.62 -6.94
C PHE A 13 -42.44 17.99 -6.45
N PHE A 14 -42.27 18.43 -5.19
CA PHE A 14 -40.97 18.81 -4.62
C PHE A 14 -40.59 18.06 -3.34
N PHE A 15 -41.02 16.81 -3.20
CA PHE A 15 -40.40 15.83 -2.29
C PHE A 15 -40.25 14.45 -2.96
N SER A 16 -39.64 14.43 -4.15
CA SER A 16 -38.84 13.27 -4.57
C SER A 16 -37.56 13.25 -3.74
N SER A 17 -37.67 12.88 -2.46
CA SER A 17 -36.55 12.32 -1.73
C SER A 17 -36.01 11.19 -2.60
N HIS A 18 -34.80 11.37 -3.13
CA HIS A 18 -34.15 10.34 -3.91
C HIS A 18 -33.81 9.23 -2.93
N CYS A 19 -34.72 8.26 -2.83
CA CYS A 19 -34.52 7.07 -2.06
C CYS A 19 -33.40 6.32 -2.77
N ILE A 20 -32.17 6.46 -2.26
CA ILE A 20 -31.00 5.72 -2.72
C ILE A 20 -31.39 4.25 -2.58
N THR A 21 -31.74 3.65 -3.71
CA THR A 21 -31.93 2.21 -3.80
C THR A 21 -30.64 1.55 -3.37
N ASP A 22 -30.74 0.50 -2.56
CA ASP A 22 -29.60 -0.21 -1.99
C ASP A 22 -28.86 -1.00 -3.09
N VAL A 23 -28.11 -0.25 -3.89
CA VAL A 23 -27.39 -0.71 -5.07
C VAL A 23 -25.95 -0.98 -4.65
N LEU A 24 -25.49 -2.17 -5.02
CA LEU A 24 -24.08 -2.51 -4.95
C LEU A 24 -23.30 -1.57 -5.86
N LEU A 25 -22.51 -0.68 -5.26
CA LEU A 25 -21.55 0.18 -5.95
C LEU A 25 -20.15 -0.26 -5.58
N SER A 26 -19.22 -0.16 -6.52
CA SER A 26 -17.79 -0.28 -6.25
C SER A 26 -17.02 0.66 -7.19
N PRO A 27 -15.89 1.25 -6.74
CA PRO A 27 -15.02 2.01 -7.63
C PRO A 27 -14.47 1.15 -8.79
N PRO A 28 -13.95 1.77 -9.86
CA PRO A 28 -13.26 1.06 -10.93
C PRO A 28 -11.86 0.61 -10.45
N ASP A 29 -11.47 -0.62 -10.78
CA ASP A 29 -10.16 -1.21 -10.47
C ASP A 29 -9.55 -1.81 -11.75
N ILE A 30 -8.37 -1.33 -12.16
CA ILE A 30 -7.71 -1.72 -13.41
C ILE A 30 -6.86 -2.99 -13.20
N THR A 31 -7.40 -4.13 -13.63
CA THR A 31 -6.74 -5.43 -13.58
C THR A 31 -5.73 -5.65 -14.71
N ASN A 32 -5.71 -4.77 -15.72
CA ASN A 32 -4.74 -4.80 -16.83
C ASN A 32 -4.57 -3.41 -17.45
N PRO A 33 -3.36 -2.80 -17.48
CA PRO A 33 -2.09 -3.28 -16.92
C PRO A 33 -1.87 -2.85 -15.45
N ILE A 34 -1.47 -3.82 -14.61
CA ILE A 34 -1.13 -3.60 -13.19
C ILE A 34 0.31 -3.10 -12.94
N GLU A 35 1.20 -3.20 -13.94
CA GLU A 35 2.60 -2.76 -13.88
C GLU A 35 2.99 -1.96 -15.12
N ALA A 36 3.99 -1.08 -14.97
CA ALA A 36 4.50 -0.26 -16.07
C ALA A 36 5.26 -1.12 -17.08
N VAL A 37 4.90 -1.04 -18.37
CA VAL A 37 5.42 -1.92 -19.42
C VAL A 37 5.88 -1.14 -20.64
N THR A 38 6.95 -1.60 -21.31
CA THR A 38 7.39 -1.07 -22.61
C THR A 38 7.16 -2.08 -23.72
N LEU A 39 6.32 -1.71 -24.69
CA LEU A 39 5.98 -2.54 -25.86
C LEU A 39 6.76 -2.07 -27.09
N TYR A 40 7.61 -2.96 -27.63
CA TYR A 40 8.33 -2.75 -28.87
C TYR A 40 7.57 -3.38 -30.04
N LYS A 41 7.04 -2.56 -30.94
CA LYS A 41 6.10 -2.99 -31.99
C LYS A 41 6.66 -2.79 -33.39
N GLY A 42 6.87 -3.89 -34.12
CA GLY A 42 7.16 -3.90 -35.55
C GLY A 42 5.92 -4.12 -36.43
N GLU A 43 4.80 -4.47 -35.81
CA GLU A 43 3.49 -4.60 -36.44
C GLU A 43 2.93 -3.21 -36.76
N LEU A 44 2.30 -3.04 -37.94
CA LEU A 44 1.62 -1.80 -38.31
C LEU A 44 0.27 -1.65 -37.60
N ASP A 45 -0.44 -2.76 -37.43
CA ASP A 45 -1.79 -2.82 -36.89
C ASP A 45 -1.80 -3.76 -35.67
N PHE A 46 -2.20 -3.27 -34.50
CA PHE A 46 -2.28 -4.05 -33.25
C PHE A 46 -3.22 -3.39 -32.24
N VAL A 47 -3.56 -4.12 -31.16
CA VAL A 47 -4.38 -3.63 -30.05
C VAL A 47 -3.60 -3.72 -28.74
N VAL A 48 -3.74 -2.70 -27.89
CA VAL A 48 -3.35 -2.70 -26.48
C VAL A 48 -4.63 -2.74 -25.64
N LYS A 49 -4.67 -3.62 -24.64
CA LYS A 49 -5.83 -3.81 -23.77
C LYS A 49 -5.77 -2.89 -22.55
N CYS A 50 -6.94 -2.51 -22.06
CA CYS A 50 -7.15 -1.98 -20.72
C CYS A 50 -8.41 -2.66 -20.18
N GLU A 51 -8.31 -3.30 -19.02
CA GLU A 51 -9.40 -4.10 -18.46
C GLU A 51 -9.58 -3.69 -16.99
N ALA A 52 -10.83 -3.43 -16.60
CA ALA A 52 -11.17 -2.99 -15.25
C ALA A 52 -12.45 -3.65 -14.73
N THR A 53 -12.46 -3.93 -13.42
CA THR A 53 -13.66 -4.26 -12.65
C THR A 53 -14.32 -2.97 -12.12
N GLY A 54 -15.54 -3.05 -11.61
CA GLY A 54 -16.28 -1.90 -11.08
C GLY A 54 -17.79 -2.01 -11.27
N ILE A 55 -18.57 -1.38 -10.39
CA ILE A 55 -20.05 -1.39 -10.47
C ILE A 55 -20.60 0.03 -10.26
N PRO A 56 -21.27 0.63 -11.27
CA PRO A 56 -21.54 0.11 -12.62
C PRO A 56 -20.27 -0.19 -13.43
N LYS A 57 -20.42 -0.99 -14.49
CA LYS A 57 -19.29 -1.42 -15.35
C LYS A 57 -18.50 -0.19 -15.84
N PRO A 58 -17.15 -0.19 -15.74
CA PRO A 58 -16.34 0.93 -16.21
C PRO A 58 -16.46 1.21 -17.71
N THR A 59 -16.25 2.49 -18.03
CA THR A 59 -16.01 3.02 -19.37
C THR A 59 -14.63 3.69 -19.43
N TYR A 60 -14.01 3.68 -20.60
CA TYR A 60 -12.58 3.90 -20.76
C TYR A 60 -12.24 5.15 -21.58
N GLN A 61 -11.18 5.85 -21.17
CA GLN A 61 -10.54 6.93 -21.92
C GLN A 61 -9.03 6.70 -21.95
N TRP A 62 -8.38 6.95 -23.09
CA TRP A 62 -6.93 6.85 -23.21
C TRP A 62 -6.29 8.23 -23.42
N LYS A 63 -5.16 8.45 -22.73
CA LYS A 63 -4.28 9.61 -22.94
C LYS A 63 -2.90 9.16 -23.39
N ARG A 64 -2.24 9.99 -24.19
CA ARG A 64 -0.85 9.83 -24.65
C ARG A 64 -0.01 10.99 -24.17
N ASN A 65 1.11 10.73 -23.49
CA ASN A 65 1.99 11.74 -22.90
C ASN A 65 1.20 12.75 -22.04
N ASN A 66 0.27 12.25 -21.23
CA ASN A 66 -0.72 13.00 -20.42
C ASN A 66 -1.68 13.93 -21.19
N GLN A 67 -1.74 13.84 -22.52
CA GLN A 67 -2.69 14.58 -23.37
C GLN A 67 -3.77 13.65 -23.95
N ASP A 68 -4.95 14.19 -24.17
CA ASP A 68 -6.05 13.45 -24.80
C ASP A 68 -5.74 13.08 -26.26
N ILE A 69 -6.04 11.84 -26.64
CA ILE A 69 -5.78 11.33 -28.00
C ILE A 69 -6.82 11.95 -28.96
N PRO A 70 -6.41 12.76 -29.95
CA PRO A 70 -7.35 13.33 -30.91
C PRO A 70 -7.92 12.24 -31.82
N PRO A 71 -9.22 12.29 -32.20
CA PRO A 71 -9.81 11.33 -33.13
C PRO A 71 -9.00 11.25 -34.44
N SER A 72 -8.53 10.05 -34.78
CA SER A 72 -7.64 9.83 -35.93
C SER A 72 -7.93 8.49 -36.61
N SER A 73 -7.39 8.29 -37.82
CA SER A 73 -7.44 6.99 -38.52
C SER A 73 -6.37 5.99 -38.06
N TYR A 74 -5.40 6.43 -37.25
CA TYR A 74 -4.18 5.68 -36.91
C TYR A 74 -4.16 5.21 -35.44
N ILE A 75 -4.82 5.95 -34.55
CA ILE A 75 -5.06 5.61 -33.15
C ILE A 75 -6.53 5.86 -32.85
N THR A 76 -7.23 4.83 -32.38
CA THR A 76 -8.62 4.87 -31.92
C THR A 76 -8.78 3.99 -30.69
N TYR A 77 -9.67 4.32 -29.75
CA TYR A 77 -10.03 3.41 -28.66
C TYR A 77 -11.54 3.21 -28.54
N ASP A 78 -11.96 2.06 -28.00
CA ASP A 78 -13.36 1.77 -27.67
C ASP A 78 -13.60 2.00 -26.16
N ALA A 79 -14.52 2.92 -25.85
CA ALA A 79 -14.86 3.32 -24.49
C ALA A 79 -15.59 2.24 -23.67
N ASN A 80 -16.01 1.11 -24.28
CA ASN A 80 -16.78 0.04 -23.63
C ASN A 80 -15.93 -1.22 -23.36
N THR A 81 -14.84 -1.40 -24.10
CA THR A 81 -13.92 -2.55 -23.99
C THR A 81 -12.54 -2.17 -23.47
N GLY A 82 -12.13 -0.90 -23.61
CA GLY A 82 -10.79 -0.43 -23.24
C GLY A 82 -9.73 -0.64 -24.32
N ASP A 83 -10.10 -1.23 -25.47
CA ASP A 83 -9.18 -1.56 -26.57
C ASP A 83 -8.61 -0.30 -27.24
N LEU A 84 -7.31 -0.04 -27.06
CA LEU A 84 -6.56 0.96 -27.80
C LEU A 84 -6.00 0.32 -29.08
N THR A 85 -6.62 0.65 -30.22
CA THR A 85 -6.27 0.11 -31.54
C THR A 85 -5.36 1.05 -32.31
N PHE A 86 -4.25 0.50 -32.81
CA PHE A 86 -3.33 1.13 -33.74
C PHE A 86 -3.53 0.59 -35.15
N LYS A 87 -3.39 1.47 -36.15
CA LYS A 87 -3.37 1.14 -37.58
C LYS A 87 -2.31 1.96 -38.30
N GLY A 88 -1.46 1.32 -39.10
CA GLY A 88 -0.36 2.00 -39.81
C GLY A 88 0.69 2.64 -38.89
N PHE A 89 0.97 2.03 -37.73
CA PHE A 89 1.85 2.55 -36.67
C PHE A 89 3.24 3.00 -37.15
N SER A 90 3.63 4.23 -36.80
CA SER A 90 4.90 4.87 -37.13
C SER A 90 5.56 5.53 -35.90
N GLU A 91 6.78 6.05 -36.04
CA GLU A 91 7.45 6.76 -34.94
C GLU A 91 6.65 7.96 -34.38
N ARG A 92 5.74 8.53 -35.17
CA ARG A 92 4.87 9.66 -34.77
C ARG A 92 3.81 9.26 -33.75
N GLU A 93 3.51 7.96 -33.66
CA GLU A 93 2.55 7.37 -32.74
C GLU A 93 3.25 6.75 -31.50
N GLU A 94 4.58 6.87 -31.36
CA GLU A 94 5.29 6.55 -30.12
C GLU A 94 4.83 7.44 -28.95
N GLY A 95 5.01 6.94 -27.73
CA GLY A 95 4.73 7.69 -26.50
C GLY A 95 4.41 6.79 -25.31
N GLU A 96 4.15 7.43 -24.17
CA GLU A 96 3.59 6.80 -22.99
C GLU A 96 2.06 6.90 -23.05
N TYR A 97 1.36 5.78 -22.86
CA TYR A 97 -0.09 5.69 -22.87
C TYR A 97 -0.61 5.31 -21.49
N ARG A 98 -1.64 6.01 -21.01
CA ARG A 98 -2.32 5.70 -19.75
C ARG A 98 -3.82 5.55 -20.01
N CYS A 99 -4.40 4.48 -19.47
CA CYS A 99 -5.83 4.23 -19.50
C CYS A 99 -6.48 4.83 -18.25
N TYR A 100 -7.67 5.40 -18.43
CA TYR A 100 -8.52 5.94 -17.37
C TYR A 100 -9.82 5.12 -17.39
N ALA A 101 -10.00 4.26 -16.39
CA ALA A 101 -11.22 3.48 -16.22
C ALA A 101 -12.16 4.20 -15.26
N SER A 102 -13.39 4.47 -15.70
CA SER A 102 -14.32 5.36 -15.01
C SER A 102 -15.71 4.76 -14.90
N ASN A 103 -16.36 4.90 -13.73
CA ASN A 103 -17.77 4.58 -13.59
C ASN A 103 -18.56 5.77 -13.03
N VAL A 104 -19.82 5.87 -13.46
CA VAL A 104 -20.73 6.96 -13.07
C VAL A 104 -21.65 6.44 -11.97
N LEU A 105 -21.67 7.16 -10.85
CA LEU A 105 -22.36 6.79 -9.62
C LEU A 105 -23.36 7.92 -9.31
N GLU A 106 -24.57 7.79 -9.86
CA GLU A 106 -25.60 8.85 -9.93
C GLU A 106 -25.11 10.14 -10.61
N GLN A 107 -24.50 11.05 -9.85
CA GLN A 107 -23.92 12.32 -10.34
C GLN A 107 -22.41 12.44 -10.11
N THR A 108 -21.78 11.54 -9.35
CA THR A 108 -20.31 11.50 -9.18
C THR A 108 -19.70 10.52 -10.19
N THR A 109 -18.37 10.54 -10.32
CA THR A 109 -17.62 9.65 -11.22
C THR A 109 -16.30 9.28 -10.58
N ALA A 110 -16.13 8.00 -10.24
CA ALA A 110 -14.85 7.47 -9.79
C ALA A 110 -13.98 7.14 -11.02
N VAL A 111 -12.67 7.41 -10.95
CA VAL A 111 -11.73 7.16 -12.06
C VAL A 111 -10.40 6.62 -11.55
N SER A 112 -10.10 5.36 -11.89
CA SER A 112 -8.80 4.70 -11.72
C SER A 112 -7.89 4.97 -12.94
N VAL A 113 -6.57 5.01 -12.73
CA VAL A 113 -5.58 5.31 -13.76
C VAL A 113 -4.53 4.22 -13.85
N SER A 114 -4.38 3.63 -15.04
CA SER A 114 -3.45 2.52 -15.24
C SER A 114 -1.99 2.91 -15.02
N GLN A 115 -1.16 1.90 -14.73
CA GLN A 115 0.28 2.05 -14.91
C GLN A 115 0.61 2.38 -16.39
N PRO A 116 1.72 3.09 -16.65
CA PRO A 116 2.06 3.57 -17.98
C PRO A 116 2.49 2.45 -18.94
N VAL A 117 1.90 2.46 -20.14
CA VAL A 117 2.29 1.63 -21.28
C VAL A 117 3.12 2.47 -22.25
N THR A 118 4.44 2.31 -22.22
CA THR A 118 5.32 2.96 -23.20
C THR A 118 5.32 2.16 -24.50
N ILE A 119 4.87 2.75 -25.62
CA ILE A 119 4.84 2.09 -26.92
C ILE A 119 5.91 2.70 -27.82
N LYS A 120 6.81 1.86 -28.32
CA LYS A 120 7.91 2.23 -29.23
C LYS A 120 7.85 1.40 -30.50
N LYS A 121 8.16 2.01 -31.65
CA LYS A 121 8.33 1.28 -32.90
C LYS A 121 9.63 0.51 -32.84
N TYR A 122 9.56 -0.78 -33.16
CA TYR A 122 10.75 -1.59 -33.36
C TYR A 122 11.48 -1.07 -34.60
N ARG A 123 12.64 -0.44 -34.41
CA ARG A 123 13.46 0.09 -35.51
C ARG A 123 14.92 -0.25 -35.33
N PHE A 124 15.54 -0.57 -36.45
CA PHE A 124 16.84 -1.21 -36.54
C PHE A 124 17.45 -0.80 -37.88
N LEU A 125 18.10 0.36 -37.90
CA LEU A 125 18.45 1.10 -39.12
C LEU A 125 19.88 1.64 -39.05
N ARG A 126 20.50 1.79 -40.22
CA ARG A 126 21.76 2.51 -40.41
C ARG A 126 21.48 3.74 -41.28
N PRO A 127 21.63 4.98 -40.77
CA PRO A 127 21.36 6.19 -41.55
C PRO A 127 22.31 6.42 -42.74
N ASP A 128 23.57 5.96 -42.64
CA ASP A 128 24.57 6.08 -43.71
C ASP A 128 24.78 4.73 -44.43
N SER A 129 24.43 4.66 -45.71
CA SER A 129 24.62 3.47 -46.55
C SER A 129 26.08 3.09 -46.79
N ASN A 130 27.03 3.98 -46.52
CA ASN A 130 28.45 3.73 -46.69
C ASN A 130 29.02 2.98 -45.47
N LEU A 131 29.49 1.76 -45.70
CA LEU A 131 30.26 0.99 -44.72
C LEU A 131 31.72 1.44 -44.77
N ALA A 132 32.20 2.10 -43.71
CA ALA A 132 33.62 2.42 -43.59
C ALA A 132 34.42 1.15 -43.27
N THR A 133 35.67 1.07 -43.76
CA THR A 133 36.59 -0.04 -43.47
C THR A 133 37.88 0.49 -42.86
N GLU A 134 38.17 0.10 -41.61
CA GLU A 134 39.33 0.59 -40.84
C GLU A 134 40.46 -0.46 -40.82
N PRO A 135 41.70 -0.13 -41.23
CA PRO A 135 42.82 -1.06 -41.20
C PRO A 135 43.41 -1.19 -39.78
N VAL A 136 43.55 -2.42 -39.29
CA VAL A 136 44.12 -2.73 -37.97
C VAL A 136 45.26 -3.72 -38.16
N SER A 137 46.49 -3.32 -37.81
CA SER A 137 47.69 -4.16 -37.95
C SER A 137 48.21 -4.58 -36.59
N ILE A 138 48.29 -5.89 -36.36
CA ILE A 138 48.70 -6.50 -35.09
C ILE A 138 49.74 -7.61 -35.35
N LYS A 139 50.44 -8.08 -34.30
CA LYS A 139 51.30 -9.26 -34.39
C LYS A 139 50.54 -10.50 -33.93
N GLN A 140 51.00 -11.67 -34.36
CA GLN A 140 50.53 -12.94 -33.83
C GLN A 140 50.81 -13.02 -32.31
N TYR A 141 49.87 -13.62 -31.59
CA TYR A 141 49.80 -13.73 -30.12
C TYR A 141 49.47 -12.45 -29.35
N ASP A 142 49.49 -11.26 -29.98
CA ASP A 142 49.01 -10.03 -29.35
C ASP A 142 47.47 -9.99 -29.28
N TYR A 143 46.95 -9.24 -28.31
CA TYR A 143 45.53 -8.95 -28.11
C TYR A 143 45.01 -7.88 -29.09
N VAL A 144 43.77 -8.02 -29.56
CA VAL A 144 43.04 -6.96 -30.27
C VAL A 144 41.57 -6.86 -29.82
N LYS A 145 41.04 -5.64 -29.83
CA LYS A 145 39.62 -5.32 -29.63
C LYS A 145 39.13 -4.51 -30.83
N LEU A 146 38.04 -4.95 -31.46
CA LEU A 146 37.38 -4.26 -32.58
C LEU A 146 36.04 -3.69 -32.10
N PHE A 147 35.81 -2.40 -32.33
CA PHE A 147 34.67 -1.69 -31.75
C PHE A 147 33.43 -1.78 -32.64
N CYS A 148 32.26 -2.11 -32.08
CA CYS A 148 31.03 -2.22 -32.86
C CYS A 148 30.47 -0.87 -33.34
N LYS A 149 30.83 0.25 -32.67
CA LYS A 149 30.42 1.63 -33.02
C LYS A 149 28.91 1.80 -33.18
N LYS A 150 28.15 1.29 -32.19
CA LYS A 150 26.67 1.29 -32.18
C LYS A 150 26.07 2.70 -32.18
N ASP A 151 26.83 3.72 -31.81
CA ASP A 151 26.48 5.15 -31.86
C ASP A 151 26.11 5.65 -33.27
N LYS A 152 26.57 4.96 -34.32
CA LYS A 152 26.22 5.24 -35.72
C LYS A 152 24.91 4.59 -36.18
N LEU A 153 24.24 3.81 -35.33
CA LEU A 153 23.12 2.94 -35.69
C LEU A 153 21.88 3.32 -34.88
N GLU A 154 20.72 3.40 -35.53
CA GLU A 154 19.46 3.64 -34.83
C GLU A 154 18.83 2.29 -34.45
N VAL A 155 18.86 2.00 -33.14
CA VAL A 155 18.38 0.74 -32.57
C VAL A 155 17.39 1.02 -31.44
N VAL A 156 16.14 0.60 -31.62
CA VAL A 156 15.07 0.64 -30.62
C VAL A 156 14.44 -0.74 -30.55
N ALA A 157 14.84 -1.51 -29.53
CA ALA A 157 14.45 -2.89 -29.27
C ALA A 157 14.47 -3.16 -27.76
N GLU A 158 13.73 -4.18 -27.32
CA GLU A 158 13.75 -4.70 -25.94
C GLU A 158 15.16 -5.14 -25.51
N SER A 159 15.86 -5.83 -26.41
CA SER A 159 17.22 -6.32 -26.21
C SER A 159 17.97 -6.39 -27.55
N ILE A 160 19.27 -6.09 -27.49
CA ILE A 160 20.18 -6.06 -28.65
C ILE A 160 21.08 -7.30 -28.60
N ASN A 161 21.05 -8.08 -29.66
CA ASN A 161 22.00 -9.17 -29.91
C ASN A 161 23.18 -8.63 -30.70
N TYR A 162 24.38 -8.79 -30.15
CA TYR A 162 25.63 -8.44 -30.81
C TYR A 162 26.25 -9.69 -31.43
N ASN A 163 26.53 -9.65 -32.73
CA ASN A 163 27.21 -10.71 -33.47
C ASN A 163 28.30 -10.08 -34.36
N TRP A 164 29.24 -10.88 -34.83
CA TRP A 164 30.30 -10.43 -35.75
C TRP A 164 30.39 -11.35 -36.96
N TYR A 165 30.71 -10.77 -38.12
CA TYR A 165 30.59 -11.42 -39.42
C TYR A 165 31.82 -11.18 -40.30
N SER A 166 32.13 -12.15 -41.16
CA SER A 166 33.15 -12.06 -42.20
C SER A 166 32.65 -11.36 -43.48
N LYS A 167 33.53 -11.22 -44.48
CA LYS A 167 33.22 -10.86 -45.87
C LYS A 167 32.06 -11.64 -46.49
N SER A 168 31.99 -12.95 -46.27
CA SER A 168 30.92 -13.81 -46.82
C SER A 168 29.58 -13.61 -46.11
N ASN A 169 29.55 -12.80 -45.05
CA ASN A 169 28.47 -12.71 -44.06
C ASN A 169 28.29 -14.00 -43.24
N ASP A 170 29.30 -14.86 -43.18
CA ASP A 170 29.33 -15.97 -42.23
C ASP A 170 29.56 -15.40 -40.83
N GLN A 171 28.81 -15.92 -39.85
CA GLN A 171 28.96 -15.52 -38.45
C GLN A 171 30.25 -16.11 -37.86
N LEU A 172 31.07 -15.25 -37.25
CA LEU A 172 32.28 -15.68 -36.55
C LEU A 172 31.93 -16.66 -35.45
N GLN A 173 32.61 -17.81 -35.45
CA GLN A 173 32.50 -18.79 -34.38
C GLN A 173 33.27 -18.30 -33.16
N LEU A 174 32.53 -17.99 -32.09
CA LEU A 174 33.08 -17.53 -30.82
C LEU A 174 33.32 -18.75 -29.91
N ASP A 175 34.45 -18.76 -29.21
CA ASP A 175 34.85 -19.86 -28.31
C ASP A 175 34.74 -19.46 -26.81
N ASP A 176 34.20 -18.27 -26.53
CA ASP A 176 34.01 -17.63 -25.21
C ASP A 176 35.26 -17.55 -24.31
N GLY A 177 36.46 -17.67 -24.91
CA GLY A 177 37.73 -17.57 -24.19
C GLY A 177 38.80 -16.78 -24.95
N ARG A 178 39.03 -17.13 -26.22
CA ARG A 178 39.93 -16.43 -27.14
C ARG A 178 39.17 -15.46 -28.03
N LEU A 179 38.06 -15.88 -28.64
CA LEU A 179 37.14 -15.03 -29.41
C LEU A 179 35.82 -14.90 -28.66
N TYR A 180 35.48 -13.67 -28.28
CA TYR A 180 34.24 -13.37 -27.59
C TYR A 180 33.81 -11.92 -27.78
N ILE A 181 32.57 -11.63 -27.38
CA ILE A 181 31.99 -10.30 -27.37
C ILE A 181 31.83 -9.83 -25.90
N ASP A 182 32.03 -8.53 -25.65
CA ASP A 182 31.76 -7.90 -24.35
C ASP A 182 30.34 -7.31 -24.25
N GLN A 183 29.98 -6.77 -23.08
CA GLN A 183 28.67 -6.12 -22.89
C GLN A 183 28.38 -4.92 -23.81
N ASN A 184 29.39 -4.32 -24.47
CA ASN A 184 29.21 -3.20 -25.39
C ASN A 184 28.95 -3.65 -26.83
N GLY A 185 29.24 -4.92 -27.14
CA GLY A 185 29.17 -5.48 -28.48
C GLY A 185 30.50 -5.60 -29.21
N ASP A 186 31.60 -5.23 -28.57
CA ASP A 186 32.91 -5.20 -29.22
C ASP A 186 33.51 -6.61 -29.29
N LEU A 187 34.16 -6.94 -30.41
CA LEU A 187 34.83 -8.24 -30.58
C LEU A 187 36.23 -8.18 -29.95
N HIS A 188 36.51 -9.14 -29.08
CA HIS A 188 37.82 -9.34 -28.47
C HIS A 188 38.47 -10.60 -29.04
N ILE A 189 39.75 -10.49 -29.40
CA ILE A 189 40.63 -11.61 -29.73
C ILE A 189 41.76 -11.57 -28.70
N ASN A 190 41.76 -12.50 -27.74
CA ASN A 190 42.71 -12.48 -26.62
C ASN A 190 44.16 -12.65 -27.10
N TYR A 191 44.36 -13.55 -28.05
CA TYR A 191 45.61 -13.74 -28.77
C TYR A 191 45.36 -14.03 -30.26
N ALA A 192 45.90 -13.17 -31.13
CA ALA A 192 45.69 -13.24 -32.57
C ALA A 192 46.47 -14.39 -33.23
N LYS A 193 45.81 -15.14 -34.12
CA LYS A 193 46.40 -16.12 -35.01
C LYS A 193 46.48 -15.55 -36.42
N THR A 194 47.42 -16.03 -37.24
CA THR A 194 47.48 -15.68 -38.67
C THR A 194 46.21 -16.05 -39.44
N THR A 195 45.42 -17.00 -38.93
CA THR A 195 44.10 -17.39 -39.44
C THR A 195 42.98 -16.39 -39.13
N ASP A 196 43.19 -15.46 -38.20
CA ASP A 196 42.20 -14.42 -37.87
C ASP A 196 42.37 -13.17 -38.75
N ALA A 197 43.41 -13.12 -39.60
CA ALA A 197 43.63 -12.03 -40.54
C ALA A 197 42.45 -11.96 -41.53
N SER A 198 41.86 -10.79 -41.69
CA SER A 198 40.66 -10.65 -42.52
C SER A 198 41.01 -10.66 -44.01
N ASP A 199 40.03 -11.05 -44.79
CA ASP A 199 40.01 -10.85 -46.23
C ASP A 199 39.63 -9.38 -46.59
N PRO A 200 39.73 -8.96 -47.88
CA PRO A 200 39.77 -7.53 -48.24
C PRO A 200 38.53 -6.67 -47.96
N PHE A 201 37.44 -7.25 -47.46
CA PHE A 201 36.18 -6.58 -47.13
C PHE A 201 35.96 -6.45 -45.61
N GLY A 202 36.84 -7.04 -44.81
CA GLY A 202 36.91 -6.87 -43.36
C GLY A 202 35.93 -7.72 -42.54
N ILE A 203 36.23 -7.75 -41.23
CA ILE A 203 35.38 -8.29 -40.17
C ILE A 203 34.50 -7.16 -39.65
N LYS A 204 33.19 -7.37 -39.54
CA LYS A 204 32.21 -6.32 -39.21
C LYS A 204 31.24 -6.73 -38.10
N CYS A 205 30.84 -5.77 -37.27
CA CYS A 205 29.77 -5.99 -36.30
C CYS A 205 28.44 -6.14 -37.05
N GLY A 206 27.57 -7.05 -36.60
CA GLY A 206 26.19 -7.17 -37.05
C GLY A 206 25.26 -7.22 -35.85
N LEU A 207 24.42 -6.21 -35.74
CA LEU A 207 23.43 -6.08 -34.68
C LEU A 207 22.09 -6.70 -35.14
N SER A 208 21.37 -7.34 -34.22
CA SER A 208 19.94 -7.66 -34.37
C SER A 208 19.22 -7.51 -33.02
N GLY A 209 17.91 -7.70 -32.97
CA GLY A 209 17.15 -7.77 -31.72
C GLY A 209 16.55 -9.15 -31.51
N ARG A 210 16.23 -9.49 -30.25
CA ARG A 210 15.70 -10.82 -29.84
C ARG A 210 14.62 -11.39 -30.77
N SER A 211 13.69 -10.55 -31.23
CA SER A 211 12.49 -10.96 -31.98
C SER A 211 12.54 -10.57 -33.46
N SER A 212 13.72 -10.30 -34.04
CA SER A 212 13.85 -9.86 -35.44
C SER A 212 14.95 -10.59 -36.20
N ALA A 213 14.62 -11.04 -37.41
CA ALA A 213 15.57 -11.60 -38.37
C ALA A 213 16.39 -10.52 -39.11
N ASN A 214 16.05 -9.24 -38.96
CA ASN A 214 16.78 -8.16 -39.63
C ASN A 214 18.10 -7.88 -38.89
N ILE A 215 19.21 -7.99 -39.63
CA ILE A 215 20.56 -7.68 -39.15
C ILE A 215 21.01 -6.37 -39.79
N VAL A 216 21.55 -5.44 -38.98
CA VAL A 216 22.20 -4.21 -39.46
C VAL A 216 23.69 -4.28 -39.17
N PHE A 217 24.50 -4.04 -40.20
CA PHE A 217 25.96 -4.09 -40.09
C PHE A 217 26.57 -2.74 -39.69
N GLY A 218 27.44 -2.79 -38.67
CA GLY A 218 28.34 -1.71 -38.29
C GLY A 218 29.48 -1.54 -39.30
N ASP A 219 30.45 -0.68 -38.98
CA ASP A 219 31.66 -0.53 -39.79
C ASP A 219 32.48 -1.84 -39.83
N ALA A 220 33.32 -1.97 -40.86
CA ALA A 220 34.19 -3.12 -41.07
C ALA A 220 35.65 -2.82 -40.67
N TYR A 221 36.41 -3.89 -40.40
CA TYR A 221 37.80 -3.84 -39.99
C TYR A 221 38.67 -4.77 -40.83
N ASN A 222 39.68 -4.20 -41.49
CA ASN A 222 40.69 -4.98 -42.21
C ASN A 222 41.83 -5.35 -41.25
N LEU A 223 41.76 -6.56 -40.68
CA LEU A 223 42.69 -7.05 -39.66
C LEU A 223 43.89 -7.75 -40.30
N TYR A 224 45.08 -7.16 -40.19
CA TYR A 224 46.34 -7.74 -40.66
C TYR A 224 47.13 -8.32 -39.47
N VAL A 225 47.36 -9.64 -39.48
CA VAL A 225 48.12 -10.33 -38.42
C VAL A 225 49.52 -10.70 -38.94
N THR A 226 50.55 -10.08 -38.37
CA THR A 226 51.95 -10.31 -38.73
C THR A 226 52.49 -11.54 -37.98
N PRO A 227 52.97 -12.60 -38.66
CA PRO A 227 53.52 -13.77 -37.98
C PRO A 227 54.80 -13.44 -37.18
N VAL A 228 55.04 -14.17 -36.09
CA VAL A 228 56.21 -13.98 -35.22
C VAL A 228 57.05 -15.26 -35.19
N THR A 229 58.38 -15.13 -35.28
CA THR A 229 59.33 -16.25 -35.39
C THR A 229 59.60 -16.99 -34.08
N GLN A 230 59.23 -16.40 -32.94
CA GLN A 230 59.26 -17.00 -31.62
C GLN A 230 57.92 -16.71 -30.93
N ILE A 231 57.38 -17.67 -30.20
CA ILE A 231 56.10 -17.51 -29.49
C ILE A 231 56.37 -16.76 -28.18
N PRO A 232 55.87 -15.52 -27.99
CA PRO A 232 56.13 -14.76 -26.77
C PRO A 232 55.18 -15.21 -25.65
N GLY A 233 55.74 -15.56 -24.48
CA GLY A 233 54.97 -15.60 -23.24
C GLY A 233 54.63 -14.17 -22.81
N GLN A 234 53.35 -13.87 -22.58
CA GLN A 234 52.87 -12.56 -22.18
C GLN A 234 52.15 -12.66 -20.83
N ALA A 235 52.63 -11.89 -19.84
CA ALA A 235 51.99 -11.76 -18.53
C ALA A 235 50.59 -11.12 -18.64
N PRO A 236 49.68 -11.34 -17.68
CA PRO A 236 48.31 -10.85 -17.78
C PRO A 236 48.23 -9.33 -17.58
N VAL A 237 47.54 -8.64 -18.50
CA VAL A 237 47.37 -7.18 -18.47
C VAL A 237 45.90 -6.84 -18.75
N LEU A 238 45.28 -6.04 -17.89
CA LEU A 238 43.92 -5.55 -18.10
C LEU A 238 43.84 -4.70 -19.37
N LYS A 239 42.83 -4.93 -20.20
CA LYS A 239 42.60 -4.20 -21.46
C LYS A 239 41.25 -3.49 -21.51
N TRP A 240 40.23 -4.04 -20.85
CA TRP A 240 38.91 -3.44 -20.74
C TRP A 240 38.19 -4.00 -19.51
N PHE A 241 37.24 -3.23 -18.97
CA PHE A 241 36.36 -3.65 -17.88
C PHE A 241 35.01 -2.92 -17.98
N SER A 242 33.98 -3.51 -17.38
CA SER A 242 32.66 -2.88 -17.21
C SER A 242 32.76 -1.70 -16.23
N ALA A 243 32.60 -0.47 -16.73
CA ALA A 243 32.63 0.75 -15.92
C ALA A 243 31.22 1.38 -15.82
N ASN A 244 31.01 2.22 -14.79
CA ASN A 244 29.75 2.94 -14.53
C ASN A 244 28.52 2.01 -14.49
N ILE A 245 28.65 0.89 -13.79
CA ILE A 245 27.59 -0.12 -13.70
C ILE A 245 26.52 0.37 -12.72
N VAL A 246 25.34 0.68 -13.25
CA VAL A 246 24.15 1.05 -12.50
C VAL A 246 23.09 -0.02 -12.75
N ALA A 247 22.52 -0.59 -11.70
CA ALA A 247 21.47 -1.59 -11.80
C ALA A 247 20.39 -1.40 -10.73
N GLU A 248 19.13 -1.66 -11.06
CA GLU A 248 18.03 -1.52 -10.11
C GLU A 248 18.01 -2.68 -9.07
N VAL A 249 17.58 -2.38 -7.84
CA VAL A 249 17.25 -3.38 -6.81
C VAL A 249 16.33 -4.49 -7.38
N SER A 250 16.46 -5.71 -6.85
CA SER A 250 15.80 -6.96 -7.28
C SER A 250 16.17 -7.47 -8.69
N HIS A 251 16.80 -6.67 -9.54
CA HIS A 251 17.30 -7.12 -10.85
C HIS A 251 18.64 -7.86 -10.69
N SER A 252 19.44 -7.96 -11.76
CA SER A 252 20.75 -8.62 -11.75
C SER A 252 21.80 -7.76 -12.46
N ALA A 253 22.97 -7.63 -11.86
CA ALA A 253 24.12 -6.95 -12.48
C ALA A 253 25.01 -7.95 -13.21
N ARG A 254 25.72 -7.48 -14.24
CA ARG A 254 26.86 -8.17 -14.84
C ARG A 254 28.08 -7.26 -14.75
N LEU A 255 29.15 -7.78 -14.16
CA LEU A 255 30.47 -7.19 -14.08
C LEU A 255 31.40 -8.00 -14.99
N GLU A 256 32.38 -7.35 -15.60
CA GLU A 256 33.23 -7.98 -16.60
C GLU A 256 34.64 -7.38 -16.61
N CYS A 257 35.66 -8.24 -16.63
CA CYS A 257 37.07 -7.82 -16.74
C CYS A 257 37.80 -8.62 -17.82
N VAL A 258 38.34 -7.90 -18.80
CA VAL A 258 39.08 -8.45 -19.93
C VAL A 258 40.57 -8.23 -19.74
N PHE A 259 41.30 -9.33 -19.63
CA PHE A 259 42.75 -9.37 -19.59
C PHE A 259 43.29 -9.97 -20.89
N SER A 260 44.28 -9.32 -21.50
CA SER A 260 45.19 -10.01 -22.42
C SER A 260 46.18 -10.84 -21.63
N GLY A 261 46.71 -11.88 -22.24
CA GLY A 261 47.87 -12.62 -21.74
C GLY A 261 47.95 -13.93 -22.48
N TYR A 262 49.16 -14.40 -22.79
CA TYR A 262 49.34 -15.61 -23.58
C TYR A 262 50.43 -16.48 -22.98
N ASP A 263 50.12 -17.75 -22.77
CA ASP A 263 51.03 -18.75 -22.26
C ASP A 263 50.91 -19.99 -23.18
N PRO A 264 52.01 -20.48 -23.79
CA PRO A 264 51.96 -21.63 -24.69
C PRO A 264 51.39 -22.92 -24.09
N MET A 265 51.40 -23.07 -22.76
CA MET A 265 50.81 -24.22 -22.05
C MET A 265 49.37 -23.96 -21.62
N GLN A 266 49.03 -22.74 -21.21
CA GLN A 266 47.66 -22.35 -20.83
C GLN A 266 47.27 -21.03 -21.54
N PRO A 267 46.77 -21.08 -22.79
CA PRO A 267 46.63 -19.92 -23.67
C PRO A 267 45.80 -18.72 -23.18
N LEU A 268 45.06 -18.85 -22.08
CA LEU A 268 44.26 -17.81 -21.46
C LEU A 268 44.60 -17.73 -19.97
N PRO A 269 44.80 -16.54 -19.40
CA PRO A 269 45.09 -16.39 -17.98
C PRO A 269 43.85 -16.73 -17.12
N THR A 270 44.07 -17.37 -15.98
CA THR A 270 43.01 -17.65 -15.00
C THR A 270 42.57 -16.33 -14.37
N ILE A 271 41.31 -15.94 -14.55
CA ILE A 271 40.71 -14.74 -13.93
C ILE A 271 40.08 -15.14 -12.59
N THR A 272 40.17 -14.27 -11.59
CA THR A 272 39.58 -14.45 -10.26
C THR A 272 38.92 -13.16 -9.79
N TRP A 273 37.70 -13.29 -9.27
CA TRP A 273 36.96 -12.20 -8.62
C TRP A 273 37.08 -12.30 -7.10
N THR A 274 37.23 -11.16 -6.42
CA THR A 274 37.21 -11.06 -4.96
C THR A 274 36.35 -9.90 -4.48
N LEU A 275 35.91 -9.99 -3.23
CA LEU A 275 35.37 -8.87 -2.47
C LEU A 275 36.51 -7.98 -1.93
N ASP A 276 36.13 -6.92 -1.21
CA ASP A 276 36.99 -5.91 -0.60
C ASP A 276 37.83 -6.43 0.59
N ASP A 277 37.36 -7.45 1.29
CA ASP A 277 38.10 -8.23 2.30
C ASP A 277 39.09 -9.24 1.69
N GLY A 278 39.10 -9.40 0.36
CA GLY A 278 39.88 -10.40 -0.36
C GLY A 278 39.20 -11.78 -0.51
N THR A 279 37.98 -11.97 0.00
CA THR A 279 37.22 -13.22 -0.14
C THR A 279 36.96 -13.53 -1.61
N VAL A 280 37.36 -14.72 -2.06
CA VAL A 280 37.21 -15.17 -3.45
C VAL A 280 35.74 -15.48 -3.74
N ILE A 281 35.21 -14.86 -4.80
CA ILE A 281 33.83 -15.05 -5.25
C ILE A 281 33.76 -16.31 -6.12
N SER A 282 32.93 -17.27 -5.69
CA SER A 282 32.65 -18.52 -6.40
C SER A 282 31.18 -18.60 -6.82
N THR A 283 30.88 -19.41 -7.83
CA THR A 283 29.52 -19.60 -8.35
C THR A 283 28.63 -20.31 -7.32
N ASN A 284 27.50 -19.67 -6.98
CA ASN A 284 26.50 -20.13 -6.03
C ASN A 284 25.10 -19.55 -6.40
N GLN A 285 24.16 -19.45 -5.46
CA GLN A 285 22.82 -18.88 -5.73
C GLN A 285 22.80 -17.37 -5.95
N LYS A 286 23.78 -16.63 -5.40
CA LYS A 286 23.90 -15.17 -5.46
C LYS A 286 24.81 -14.72 -6.62
N TYR A 287 25.92 -15.42 -6.80
CA TYR A 287 26.97 -15.09 -7.76
C TYR A 287 27.12 -16.17 -8.83
N ASN A 288 27.37 -15.78 -10.07
CA ASN A 288 27.72 -16.70 -11.16
C ASN A 288 28.94 -16.16 -11.91
N VAL A 289 30.08 -16.81 -11.70
CA VAL A 289 31.34 -16.56 -12.39
C VAL A 289 31.36 -17.43 -13.66
N SER A 290 31.35 -16.78 -14.82
CA SER A 290 31.17 -17.40 -16.14
C SER A 290 32.21 -16.89 -17.16
N SER A 291 32.13 -17.39 -18.40
CA SER A 291 33.03 -17.02 -19.51
C SER A 291 34.51 -17.09 -19.15
N ASN A 292 34.97 -18.25 -18.65
CA ASN A 292 36.34 -18.48 -18.21
C ASN A 292 36.83 -17.53 -17.08
N GLY A 293 35.91 -17.05 -16.24
CA GLY A 293 36.17 -16.11 -15.14
C GLY A 293 36.07 -14.64 -15.53
N ARG A 294 35.90 -14.32 -16.82
CA ARG A 294 35.78 -12.96 -17.35
C ARG A 294 34.57 -12.21 -16.79
N SER A 295 33.45 -12.91 -16.59
CA SER A 295 32.15 -12.33 -16.26
C SER A 295 31.69 -12.77 -14.87
N LEU A 296 31.22 -11.83 -14.05
CA LEU A 296 30.56 -12.05 -12.77
C LEU A 296 29.13 -11.52 -12.85
N ILE A 297 28.14 -12.42 -12.77
CA ILE A 297 26.73 -12.05 -12.68
C ILE A 297 26.31 -12.10 -11.19
N ILE A 298 25.59 -11.08 -10.75
CA ILE A 298 25.05 -10.97 -9.39
C ILE A 298 23.53 -10.97 -9.49
N TYR A 299 22.87 -11.99 -8.95
CA TYR A 299 21.42 -12.15 -8.99
C TYR A 299 20.72 -11.45 -7.83
N LYS A 300 19.46 -11.03 -8.04
CA LYS A 300 18.56 -10.45 -7.03
C LYS A 300 19.26 -9.38 -6.18
N LEU A 301 19.60 -8.25 -6.81
CA LEU A 301 20.33 -7.16 -6.17
C LEU A 301 19.62 -6.61 -4.94
N LEU A 302 20.40 -6.33 -3.90
CA LEU A 302 20.03 -5.67 -2.67
C LEU A 302 20.88 -4.40 -2.53
N GLU A 303 20.44 -3.42 -1.76
CA GLU A 303 21.19 -2.16 -1.56
C GLU A 303 22.61 -2.41 -0.97
N GLN A 304 22.80 -3.50 -0.22
CA GLN A 304 24.10 -3.93 0.31
C GLN A 304 25.06 -4.57 -0.73
N ASP A 305 24.61 -4.80 -1.97
CA ASP A 305 25.45 -5.21 -3.09
C ASP A 305 26.08 -4.00 -3.81
N GLU A 306 25.73 -2.76 -3.45
CA GLU A 306 26.51 -1.58 -3.84
C GLU A 306 27.87 -1.63 -3.13
N ARG A 307 28.91 -2.02 -3.88
CA ARG A 307 30.29 -2.14 -3.40
C ARG A 307 31.30 -2.22 -4.53
N ASN A 308 32.56 -2.25 -4.14
CA ASN A 308 33.67 -2.57 -5.02
C ASN A 308 33.86 -4.08 -5.12
N TYR A 309 33.80 -4.59 -6.35
CA TYR A 309 34.22 -5.93 -6.71
C TYR A 309 35.60 -5.84 -7.37
N TYR A 310 36.48 -6.80 -7.10
CA TYR A 310 37.85 -6.76 -7.60
C TYR A 310 38.13 -7.94 -8.52
N CYS A 311 38.83 -7.69 -9.63
CA CYS A 311 39.21 -8.71 -10.60
C CYS A 311 40.73 -8.73 -10.81
N LYS A 312 41.33 -9.92 -10.92
CA LYS A 312 42.74 -10.12 -11.27
C LYS A 312 42.93 -11.35 -12.16
N ALA A 313 44.04 -11.43 -12.88
CA ALA A 313 44.35 -12.53 -13.78
C ALA A 313 45.78 -13.07 -13.60
N LYS A 314 45.98 -14.38 -13.80
CA LYS A 314 47.25 -15.08 -13.58
C LYS A 314 47.60 -16.07 -14.70
N ASN A 315 48.86 -16.14 -15.11
CA ASN A 315 49.45 -17.25 -15.88
C ASN A 315 50.91 -17.50 -15.41
N ASN A 316 51.67 -18.38 -16.08
CA ASN A 316 53.04 -18.69 -15.64
C ASN A 316 54.05 -17.53 -15.89
N PHE A 317 53.65 -16.47 -16.60
CA PHE A 317 54.47 -15.29 -16.87
C PHE A 317 54.17 -14.11 -15.94
N GLY A 318 53.10 -14.17 -15.14
CA GLY A 318 52.82 -13.17 -14.12
C GLY A 318 51.41 -13.22 -13.54
N GLU A 319 51.15 -12.34 -12.57
CA GLU A 319 49.84 -12.06 -11.99
C GLU A 319 49.59 -10.55 -12.07
N SER A 320 48.38 -10.14 -12.48
CA SER A 320 48.02 -8.73 -12.55
C SER A 320 47.75 -8.17 -11.16
N ASN A 321 47.93 -6.85 -11.00
CA ASN A 321 47.31 -6.15 -9.88
C ASN A 321 45.78 -6.36 -9.88
N PRO A 322 45.12 -6.42 -8.71
CA PRO A 322 43.67 -6.33 -8.63
C PRO A 322 43.17 -5.02 -9.22
N HIS A 323 42.09 -5.09 -10.02
CA HIS A 323 41.41 -3.92 -10.54
C HIS A 323 40.01 -3.79 -9.94
N GLN A 324 39.63 -2.56 -9.61
CA GLN A 324 38.40 -2.21 -8.92
C GLN A 324 37.27 -1.98 -9.93
N VAL A 325 36.15 -2.66 -9.73
CA VAL A 325 34.90 -2.49 -10.47
C VAL A 325 33.80 -2.15 -9.48
N PHE A 326 33.37 -0.89 -9.48
CA PHE A 326 32.26 -0.44 -8.63
C PHE A 326 30.91 -0.79 -9.27
N LEU A 327 30.03 -1.41 -8.49
CA LEU A 327 28.62 -1.57 -8.81
C LEU A 327 27.81 -0.57 -7.98
N ASN A 328 27.04 0.29 -8.65
CA ASN A 328 26.01 1.13 -8.03
C ASN A 328 24.66 0.41 -8.10
N VAL A 329 23.93 0.34 -6.98
CA VAL A 329 22.62 -0.30 -6.86
C VAL A 329 21.56 0.74 -6.53
N THR A 330 20.78 1.09 -7.54
CA THR A 330 19.83 2.22 -7.51
C THR A 330 18.37 1.74 -7.42
N SER A 331 17.44 2.66 -7.21
CA SER A 331 16.02 2.39 -7.39
C SER A 331 15.22 3.62 -7.82
N LYS A 332 14.08 3.38 -8.49
CA LYS A 332 12.92 4.27 -8.43
C LYS A 332 12.39 4.33 -6.98
N PRO A 333 11.56 5.33 -6.60
CA PRO A 333 11.14 5.47 -5.20
C PRO A 333 10.46 4.20 -4.65
N ILE A 334 10.94 3.75 -3.50
CA ILE A 334 10.45 2.57 -2.78
C ILE A 334 9.49 3.06 -1.70
N PHE A 335 8.22 2.65 -1.75
CA PHE A 335 7.27 2.91 -0.67
C PHE A 335 7.74 2.24 0.63
N TYR A 336 7.63 2.94 1.75
CA TYR A 336 7.83 2.32 3.07
C TYR A 336 6.75 1.26 3.33
N GLU A 337 7.07 0.31 4.20
CA GLU A 337 6.16 -0.80 4.54
C GLU A 337 4.81 -0.26 5.05
N ASN A 338 3.72 -0.72 4.44
CA ASN A 338 2.36 -0.26 4.73
C ASN A 338 2.12 1.26 4.55
N LYS A 339 2.97 1.95 3.77
CA LYS A 339 2.82 3.36 3.38
C LYS A 339 2.57 3.61 1.88
N ALA A 340 2.51 2.55 1.08
CA ALA A 340 1.93 2.62 -0.25
C ALA A 340 0.42 2.89 -0.14
N PRO A 341 -0.19 3.65 -1.07
CA PRO A 341 -1.63 3.65 -1.28
C PRO A 341 -2.17 2.23 -1.43
N ARG A 342 -3.34 1.97 -0.85
CA ARG A 342 -4.12 0.73 -0.93
C ARG A 342 -5.60 1.07 -0.79
N ASP A 343 -6.47 0.26 -1.38
CA ASP A 343 -7.92 0.45 -1.31
C ASP A 343 -8.47 0.42 0.12
N VAL A 344 -9.51 1.21 0.37
CA VAL A 344 -10.15 1.32 1.68
C VAL A 344 -11.66 1.32 1.53
N THR A 345 -12.35 0.40 2.23
CA THR A 345 -13.79 0.51 2.48
C THR A 345 -14.03 1.18 3.83
N VAL A 346 -14.90 2.19 3.86
CA VAL A 346 -15.12 3.06 5.03
C VAL A 346 -16.58 3.49 5.14
N SER A 347 -17.12 3.50 6.37
CA SER A 347 -18.49 3.98 6.61
C SER A 347 -18.64 5.49 6.38
N GLN A 348 -19.77 5.88 5.82
CA GLN A 348 -20.20 7.26 5.71
C GLN A 348 -20.10 8.03 7.05
N ASN A 349 -19.74 9.30 6.95
CA ASN A 349 -19.41 10.26 8.01
C ASN A 349 -18.05 10.08 8.70
N LYS A 350 -17.30 8.99 8.44
CA LYS A 350 -15.91 8.84 8.93
C LYS A 350 -14.93 9.61 8.03
N ASP A 351 -13.72 9.86 8.54
CA ASP A 351 -12.59 10.38 7.77
C ASP A 351 -11.71 9.21 7.30
N VAL A 352 -11.14 9.29 6.10
CA VAL A 352 -10.18 8.32 5.55
C VAL A 352 -8.87 9.03 5.19
N THR A 353 -7.72 8.41 5.50
CA THR A 353 -6.40 8.95 5.16
C THR A 353 -5.58 7.92 4.41
N ILE A 354 -5.18 8.26 3.18
CA ILE A 354 -4.34 7.43 2.32
C ILE A 354 -2.88 7.87 2.48
N PRO A 355 -1.94 6.98 2.84
CA PRO A 355 -0.51 7.28 2.88
C PRO A 355 0.10 7.23 1.47
N CYS A 356 1.14 8.01 1.27
CA CYS A 356 2.07 7.90 0.15
C CYS A 356 3.45 8.34 0.62
N GLU A 357 4.17 7.42 1.28
CA GLU A 357 5.48 7.70 1.87
C GLU A 357 6.52 6.78 1.25
N ALA A 358 7.59 7.36 0.67
CA ALA A 358 8.60 6.64 -0.07
C ALA A 358 10.02 7.19 0.18
N ARG A 359 11.02 6.35 -0.09
CA ARG A 359 12.45 6.68 -0.05
C ARG A 359 13.12 6.33 -1.38
N SER A 360 14.34 6.81 -1.57
CA SER A 360 15.25 6.31 -2.62
C SER A 360 16.10 5.15 -2.07
N ALA A 361 17.05 4.64 -2.85
CA ALA A 361 18.05 3.70 -2.35
C ALA A 361 18.99 4.37 -1.32
N SER A 362 19.68 3.56 -0.52
CA SER A 362 20.73 4.03 0.38
C SER A 362 21.74 4.95 -0.32
N GLY A 363 22.05 6.10 0.28
CA GLY A 363 22.97 7.09 -0.29
C GLY A 363 22.37 8.05 -1.34
N GLU A 364 21.19 7.75 -1.89
CA GLU A 364 20.52 8.63 -2.86
C GLU A 364 19.74 9.78 -2.18
N ALA A 365 19.48 10.86 -2.94
CA ALA A 365 18.65 11.95 -2.48
C ALA A 365 17.19 11.51 -2.26
N THR A 366 16.52 12.09 -1.25
CA THR A 366 15.10 11.82 -0.95
C THR A 366 14.19 12.10 -2.14
N PRO A 367 13.13 11.30 -2.38
CA PRO A 367 12.15 11.57 -3.45
C PRO A 367 11.47 12.94 -3.34
N SER A 368 10.81 13.35 -4.43
CA SER A 368 9.89 14.47 -4.46
C SER A 368 8.75 14.31 -3.44
N PRO A 369 8.15 15.42 -2.96
CA PRO A 369 6.81 15.39 -2.39
C PRO A 369 5.82 14.67 -3.30
N ALA A 370 4.80 14.03 -2.71
CA ALA A 370 3.80 13.29 -3.48
C ALA A 370 2.89 14.21 -4.30
N VAL A 371 2.82 13.98 -5.61
CA VAL A 371 1.88 14.63 -6.52
C VAL A 371 0.58 13.83 -6.53
N TRP A 372 -0.46 14.37 -5.90
CA TRP A 372 -1.76 13.71 -5.77
C TRP A 372 -2.72 14.03 -6.91
N TYR A 373 -3.45 13.01 -7.36
CA TYR A 373 -4.55 13.05 -8.30
C TYR A 373 -5.79 12.45 -7.62
N VAL A 374 -6.97 13.01 -7.91
CA VAL A 374 -8.28 12.52 -7.46
C VAL A 374 -9.15 12.32 -8.69
N ASN A 375 -9.69 11.12 -8.88
CA ASN A 375 -10.45 10.72 -10.08
C ASN A 375 -9.77 11.18 -11.38
N GLY A 376 -8.51 10.74 -11.56
CA GLY A 376 -7.68 11.04 -12.72
C GLY A 376 -7.21 12.49 -12.88
N ARG A 377 -7.60 13.42 -11.99
CA ARG A 377 -7.28 14.86 -12.09
C ARG A 377 -6.30 15.30 -11.00
N GLN A 378 -5.20 15.93 -11.40
CA GLN A 378 -4.18 16.43 -10.45
C GLN A 378 -4.78 17.45 -9.48
N THR A 379 -4.52 17.29 -8.18
CA THR A 379 -5.00 18.20 -7.13
C THR A 379 -4.48 19.64 -7.32
N GLY A 380 -5.30 20.63 -6.94
CA GLY A 380 -4.99 22.04 -7.16
C GLY A 380 -6.11 22.98 -6.76
N GLN A 381 -6.29 24.09 -7.49
CA GLN A 381 -7.27 25.14 -7.16
C GLN A 381 -8.74 24.66 -7.16
N HIS A 382 -9.07 23.60 -7.90
CA HIS A 382 -10.41 23.01 -7.95
C HIS A 382 -10.65 21.97 -6.84
N THR A 383 -9.63 21.60 -6.06
CA THR A 383 -9.76 20.64 -4.97
C THR A 383 -10.36 21.35 -3.75
N ASN A 384 -11.53 20.90 -3.31
CA ASN A 384 -12.20 21.46 -2.14
C ASN A 384 -11.40 21.14 -0.85
N ARG A 385 -10.59 22.10 -0.39
CA ARG A 385 -9.72 21.96 0.80
C ARG A 385 -10.45 21.72 2.12
N ASN A 386 -11.75 22.03 2.19
CA ASN A 386 -12.57 21.70 3.36
C ASN A 386 -12.94 20.20 3.39
N LYS A 387 -12.93 19.55 2.22
CA LYS A 387 -13.28 18.14 2.02
C LYS A 387 -12.06 17.23 1.89
N ILE A 388 -11.04 17.67 1.17
CA ILE A 388 -9.80 16.91 0.91
C ILE A 388 -8.60 17.74 1.40
N ASP A 389 -7.91 17.20 2.39
CA ASP A 389 -6.73 17.79 3.02
C ASP A 389 -5.47 17.06 2.54
N VAL A 390 -4.67 17.73 1.72
CA VAL A 390 -3.50 17.15 1.02
C VAL A 390 -2.21 17.59 1.73
N LYS A 391 -1.43 16.60 2.19
CA LYS A 391 -0.14 16.76 2.87
C LYS A 391 0.98 16.13 2.02
N THR A 392 2.22 16.40 2.39
CA THR A 392 3.43 15.96 1.65
C THR A 392 3.44 14.46 1.34
N ASN A 393 3.04 13.63 2.31
CA ASN A 393 3.12 12.15 2.28
C ASN A 393 1.75 11.49 2.54
N SER A 394 0.64 12.23 2.54
CA SER A 394 -0.71 11.68 2.78
C SER A 394 -1.85 12.57 2.28
N LEU A 395 -3.00 11.98 1.98
CA LEU A 395 -4.23 12.67 1.58
C LEU A 395 -5.38 12.20 2.47
N THR A 396 -6.08 13.13 3.12
CA THR A 396 -7.22 12.87 4.01
C THR A 396 -8.52 13.36 3.36
N ILE A 397 -9.50 12.48 3.18
CA ILE A 397 -10.87 12.83 2.77
C ILE A 397 -11.76 12.83 4.02
N LYS A 398 -12.43 13.95 4.27
CA LYS A 398 -13.18 14.20 5.50
C LYS A 398 -14.66 13.84 5.36
N SER A 399 -15.21 13.17 6.37
CA SER A 399 -16.64 12.86 6.52
C SER A 399 -17.28 12.33 5.23
N VAL A 400 -16.79 11.19 4.75
CA VAL A 400 -17.15 10.61 3.44
C VAL A 400 -18.66 10.35 3.30
N LYS A 401 -19.19 10.41 2.08
CA LYS A 401 -20.60 10.27 1.72
C LYS A 401 -20.78 9.27 0.58
N LYS A 402 -21.84 8.48 0.65
CA LYS A 402 -22.28 7.60 -0.45
C LYS A 402 -23.41 8.32 -1.22
N PRO A 403 -23.38 8.34 -2.57
CA PRO A 403 -22.34 7.82 -3.47
C PRO A 403 -21.14 8.77 -3.65
N ASP A 404 -21.28 10.06 -3.34
CA ASP A 404 -20.41 11.16 -3.79
C ASP A 404 -18.89 10.95 -3.66
N ASP A 405 -18.45 10.36 -2.54
CA ASP A 405 -17.02 10.18 -2.20
C ASP A 405 -16.47 8.79 -2.55
N ILE A 406 -17.22 7.96 -3.28
CA ILE A 406 -16.62 6.80 -3.94
C ILE A 406 -15.71 7.33 -5.05
N MET A 407 -14.40 7.17 -4.88
CA MET A 407 -13.38 7.80 -5.74
C MET A 407 -12.07 7.02 -5.69
N CYS A 408 -11.21 7.18 -6.70
CA CYS A 408 -9.84 6.69 -6.64
C CYS A 408 -8.85 7.86 -6.55
N VAL A 409 -7.81 7.69 -5.73
CA VAL A 409 -6.73 8.66 -5.55
C VAL A 409 -5.40 8.02 -5.91
N LEU A 410 -4.65 8.71 -6.77
CA LEU A 410 -3.34 8.29 -7.27
C LEU A 410 -2.30 9.25 -6.71
N CYS A 411 -1.23 8.72 -6.11
CA CYS A 411 -0.03 9.48 -5.81
C CYS A 411 1.10 9.12 -6.78
N ILE A 412 1.92 10.12 -7.11
CA ILE A 412 3.16 9.96 -7.87
C ILE A 412 4.30 10.60 -7.07
N VAL A 413 5.36 9.83 -6.83
CA VAL A 413 6.62 10.31 -6.22
C VAL A 413 7.76 10.00 -7.19
N SER A 414 8.77 10.87 -7.27
CA SER A 414 9.89 10.71 -8.21
C SER A 414 11.26 10.93 -7.57
N ASN A 415 12.28 10.29 -8.14
CA ASN A 415 13.69 10.58 -7.86
C ASN A 415 14.47 10.63 -9.19
N SER A 416 15.81 10.70 -9.12
CA SER A 416 16.70 10.71 -10.29
C SER A 416 16.52 9.53 -11.27
N ASN A 417 15.95 8.42 -10.80
CA ASN A 417 15.87 7.15 -11.53
C ASN A 417 14.45 6.87 -12.06
N GLY A 418 13.48 7.74 -11.74
CA GLY A 418 12.14 7.74 -12.32
C GLY A 418 11.03 7.97 -11.31
N GLU A 419 9.80 7.67 -11.75
CA GLU A 419 8.58 7.79 -10.94
C GLU A 419 8.18 6.44 -10.32
N LYS A 420 7.56 6.49 -9.14
CA LYS A 420 6.74 5.40 -8.60
C LYS A 420 5.32 5.93 -8.38
N MET A 421 4.37 5.16 -8.90
CA MET A 421 2.94 5.42 -8.77
C MET A 421 2.32 4.46 -7.74
N GLY A 422 1.30 4.94 -7.02
CA GLY A 422 0.44 4.11 -6.17
C GLY A 422 -0.97 4.66 -6.16
N GLU A 423 -1.97 3.79 -6.34
CA GLU A 423 -3.39 4.15 -6.36
C GLU A 423 -4.11 3.53 -5.16
N ALA A 424 -5.17 4.19 -4.69
CA ALA A 424 -6.09 3.72 -3.69
C ALA A 424 -7.51 4.12 -4.07
N CYS A 425 -8.37 3.14 -4.27
CA CYS A 425 -9.79 3.35 -4.46
C CYS A 425 -10.52 3.31 -3.10
N VAL A 426 -11.26 4.38 -2.82
CA VAL A 426 -12.07 4.58 -1.63
C VAL A 426 -13.49 4.15 -1.95
N ASN A 427 -13.95 3.12 -1.25
CA ASN A 427 -15.32 2.64 -1.27
C ASN A 427 -16.06 3.14 -0.03
N VAL A 428 -17.24 3.72 -0.21
CA VAL A 428 -18.01 4.34 0.88
C VAL A 428 -19.31 3.57 1.06
N ILE A 429 -19.54 3.10 2.29
CA ILE A 429 -20.71 2.30 2.65
C ILE A 429 -21.62 3.00 3.66
N LEU A 430 -22.90 2.63 3.66
CA LEU A 430 -23.88 3.16 4.61
C LEU A 430 -23.59 2.67 6.05
N PRO A 431 -23.79 3.52 7.07
CA PRO A 431 -23.64 3.11 8.46
C PRO A 431 -24.74 2.10 8.84
N ILE A 432 -24.53 1.37 9.94
CA ILE A 432 -25.54 0.46 10.49
C ILE A 432 -26.71 1.29 11.05
N ASP A 433 -27.85 1.22 10.38
CA ASP A 433 -29.06 1.98 10.73
C ASP A 433 -30.20 1.06 11.16
N LEU A 434 -31.00 1.47 12.15
CA LEU A 434 -32.10 0.66 12.66
C LEU A 434 -33.31 0.78 11.73
N THR A 435 -33.94 -0.34 11.39
CA THR A 435 -35.18 -0.32 10.59
C THR A 435 -36.43 -0.09 11.43
N GLN A 436 -36.31 -0.20 12.76
CA GLN A 436 -37.40 -0.05 13.72
C GLN A 436 -36.92 0.74 14.95
N GLN A 437 -37.78 1.60 15.49
CA GLN A 437 -37.53 2.26 16.77
C GLN A 437 -37.70 1.24 17.92
N ILE A 438 -36.61 0.97 18.64
CA ILE A 438 -36.59 0.09 19.80
C ILE A 438 -37.13 0.86 21.02
N ASN A 439 -37.94 0.21 21.86
CA ASN A 439 -38.14 0.72 23.22
C ASN A 439 -36.94 0.33 24.09
N VAL A 440 -36.15 1.31 24.51
CA VAL A 440 -34.93 1.07 25.31
C VAL A 440 -35.19 0.85 26.80
N ASN A 441 -36.40 1.15 27.29
CA ASN A 441 -36.81 0.92 28.68
C ASN A 441 -38.02 -0.01 28.69
N GLN A 442 -37.76 -1.30 28.84
CA GLN A 442 -38.73 -2.38 28.76
C GLN A 442 -39.17 -2.81 30.15
N GLU A 443 -40.48 -2.94 30.36
CA GLU A 443 -41.07 -3.39 31.63
C GLU A 443 -41.96 -4.61 31.37
N ILE A 444 -41.79 -5.67 32.16
CA ILE A 444 -42.47 -6.96 31.98
C ILE A 444 -43.19 -7.42 33.25
N ASP A 445 -44.39 -7.98 33.08
CA ASP A 445 -45.17 -8.66 34.13
C ASP A 445 -44.94 -10.19 34.09
N MET A 446 -45.17 -10.87 35.21
CA MET A 446 -45.08 -12.34 35.26
C MET A 446 -46.27 -12.99 34.54
N GLY A 447 -45.99 -13.62 33.39
CA GLY A 447 -46.97 -14.18 32.46
C GLY A 447 -46.91 -13.57 31.06
N ASP A 448 -46.28 -12.40 30.91
CA ASP A 448 -46.19 -11.68 29.65
C ASP A 448 -45.00 -12.12 28.78
N SER A 449 -45.02 -11.70 27.51
CA SER A 449 -43.90 -11.83 26.57
C SER A 449 -43.46 -10.48 26.03
N ILE A 450 -42.15 -10.25 25.99
CA ILE A 450 -41.53 -9.01 25.55
C ILE A 450 -40.63 -9.23 24.34
N ASP A 451 -40.78 -8.35 23.36
CA ASP A 451 -39.97 -8.35 22.14
C ASP A 451 -38.71 -7.51 22.36
N LEU A 452 -37.55 -8.16 22.17
CA LEU A 452 -36.22 -7.54 22.20
C LEU A 452 -35.59 -7.57 20.79
N THR A 453 -36.37 -7.87 19.75
CA THR A 453 -35.90 -7.94 18.36
C THR A 453 -35.35 -6.59 17.92
N VAL A 454 -34.06 -6.57 17.58
CA VAL A 454 -33.40 -5.40 17.00
C VAL A 454 -33.11 -5.71 15.54
N LEU A 455 -33.72 -4.92 14.65
CA LEU A 455 -33.53 -5.02 13.21
C LEU A 455 -32.72 -3.81 12.71
N ALA A 456 -31.62 -4.10 12.01
CA ALA A 456 -30.76 -3.11 11.39
C ALA A 456 -30.45 -3.45 9.92
N LYS A 457 -30.13 -2.41 9.17
CA LYS A 457 -29.71 -2.42 7.76
C LYS A 457 -28.38 -1.68 7.59
N THR A 458 -27.69 -2.02 6.52
CA THR A 458 -26.55 -1.32 5.91
C THR A 458 -26.59 -1.73 4.43
N ASP A 459 -25.56 -1.43 3.64
CA ASP A 459 -25.51 -1.84 2.24
C ASP A 459 -25.61 -3.37 2.06
N ILE A 460 -26.28 -3.82 0.99
CA ILE A 460 -26.43 -5.25 0.62
C ILE A 460 -25.10 -6.02 0.43
N SER A 461 -23.96 -5.34 0.38
CA SER A 461 -22.63 -5.97 0.34
C SER A 461 -22.12 -6.46 1.70
N GLN A 462 -22.75 -6.04 2.81
CA GLN A 462 -22.27 -6.28 4.17
C GLN A 462 -23.18 -7.27 4.91
N GLN A 463 -22.60 -8.35 5.43
CA GLN A 463 -23.33 -9.30 6.28
C GLN A 463 -23.31 -8.83 7.74
N LEU A 464 -24.48 -8.49 8.29
CA LEU A 464 -24.60 -8.08 9.70
C LEU A 464 -24.59 -9.28 10.65
N ILE A 465 -23.60 -9.26 11.54
CA ILE A 465 -23.45 -10.14 12.70
C ILE A 465 -24.13 -9.45 13.89
N TYR A 466 -24.87 -10.23 14.68
CA TYR A 466 -25.56 -9.75 15.89
C TYR A 466 -25.03 -10.56 17.07
N LYS A 467 -24.35 -9.91 18.01
CA LYS A 467 -23.88 -10.52 19.26
C LYS A 467 -24.59 -9.88 20.45
N TRP A 468 -25.34 -10.69 21.18
CA TRP A 468 -26.04 -10.28 22.40
C TRP A 468 -25.19 -10.52 23.64
N THR A 469 -25.40 -9.72 24.69
CA THR A 469 -24.77 -9.86 26.01
C THR A 469 -25.68 -9.23 27.07
N HIS A 470 -25.88 -9.91 28.20
CA HIS A 470 -26.74 -9.48 29.29
C HIS A 470 -25.94 -9.16 30.56
N PHE A 471 -26.25 -8.04 31.18
CA PHE A 471 -25.60 -7.55 32.40
C PHE A 471 -26.68 -7.36 33.46
N ARG A 472 -26.64 -8.15 34.55
CA ARG A 472 -27.68 -8.10 35.60
C ARG A 472 -27.59 -6.80 36.41
N ASN A 473 -26.38 -6.29 36.63
CA ASN A 473 -26.10 -5.01 37.26
C ASN A 473 -25.26 -4.11 36.35
N LYS A 474 -25.39 -2.79 36.51
CA LYS A 474 -24.58 -1.78 35.80
C LYS A 474 -23.10 -1.77 36.20
N SER A 475 -22.73 -2.54 37.21
CA SER A 475 -21.35 -2.77 37.68
C SER A 475 -20.69 -4.01 37.07
N ASP A 476 -21.42 -4.86 36.35
CA ASP A 476 -20.91 -6.14 35.87
C ASP A 476 -19.92 -5.92 34.72
N LEU A 477 -18.64 -6.26 34.93
CA LEU A 477 -17.57 -6.11 33.92
C LEU A 477 -17.58 -7.20 32.85
N VAL A 478 -18.24 -8.33 33.13
CA VAL A 478 -18.44 -9.46 32.22
C VAL A 478 -19.93 -9.77 32.23
N GLY A 479 -20.56 -9.68 31.05
CA GLY A 479 -21.95 -10.08 30.85
C GLY A 479 -22.06 -11.52 30.34
N GLU A 480 -23.22 -12.12 30.54
CA GLU A 480 -23.56 -13.49 30.14
C GLU A 480 -24.27 -13.50 28.77
N GLU A 481 -24.42 -14.67 28.15
CA GLU A 481 -25.30 -14.79 26.98
C GLU A 481 -26.77 -14.80 27.42
N PRO A 482 -27.64 -13.90 26.90
CA PRO A 482 -29.01 -13.80 27.34
C PRO A 482 -29.85 -15.04 27.04
N LYS A 483 -30.60 -15.47 28.06
CA LYS A 483 -31.56 -16.58 27.97
C LYS A 483 -32.87 -16.13 27.30
N PHE A 484 -32.86 -16.00 25.98
CA PHE A 484 -34.07 -15.79 25.20
C PHE A 484 -34.99 -17.03 25.25
N THR A 485 -36.31 -16.81 25.18
CA THR A 485 -37.26 -17.92 24.95
C THR A 485 -37.23 -18.37 23.49
N PHE A 486 -36.98 -17.42 22.57
CA PHE A 486 -36.71 -17.69 21.17
C PHE A 486 -35.71 -16.67 20.63
N HIS A 487 -34.68 -17.15 19.96
CA HIS A 487 -33.70 -16.33 19.25
C HIS A 487 -33.35 -17.02 17.93
N ASP A 488 -33.76 -16.43 16.81
CA ASP A 488 -33.43 -16.93 15.48
C ASP A 488 -32.36 -16.03 14.81
N PRO A 489 -31.12 -16.52 14.61
CA PRO A 489 -30.07 -15.75 13.95
C PRO A 489 -30.32 -15.50 12.45
N VAL A 490 -31.34 -16.13 11.85
CA VAL A 490 -31.75 -15.92 10.45
C VAL A 490 -32.76 -14.77 10.35
N THR A 491 -33.94 -14.88 10.98
CA THR A 491 -34.95 -13.80 10.98
C THR A 491 -34.63 -12.64 11.93
N LYS A 492 -33.58 -12.77 12.75
CA LYS A 492 -33.13 -11.80 13.78
C LYS A 492 -34.09 -11.58 14.94
N VAL A 493 -35.19 -12.34 15.02
CA VAL A 493 -36.19 -12.27 16.09
C VAL A 493 -35.58 -12.74 17.40
N ALA A 494 -35.77 -11.96 18.46
CA ALA A 494 -35.31 -12.25 19.82
C ALA A 494 -36.40 -11.83 20.84
N TYR A 495 -37.04 -12.80 21.50
CA TYR A 495 -38.07 -12.49 22.51
C TYR A 495 -37.94 -13.35 23.77
N ILE A 496 -38.50 -12.83 24.87
CA ILE A 496 -38.57 -13.51 26.17
C ILE A 496 -40.04 -13.62 26.57
N ASN A 497 -40.48 -14.79 27.01
CA ASN A 497 -41.81 -15.06 27.54
C ASN A 497 -41.69 -15.67 28.93
N THR A 498 -42.35 -15.05 29.91
CA THR A 498 -42.28 -15.43 31.33
C THR A 498 -43.35 -16.46 31.75
N THR A 499 -44.24 -16.86 30.83
CA THR A 499 -45.26 -17.88 31.07
C THR A 499 -44.64 -19.19 31.57
N GLY A 500 -44.84 -19.50 32.85
CA GLY A 500 -44.35 -20.73 33.48
C GLY A 500 -42.91 -20.70 34.00
N MET A 501 -42.22 -19.55 33.96
CA MET A 501 -40.93 -19.38 34.64
C MET A 501 -41.07 -19.45 36.16
N THR A 502 -40.00 -19.89 36.84
CA THR A 502 -39.88 -19.75 38.31
C THR A 502 -39.55 -18.31 38.72
N GLU A 503 -39.82 -17.96 39.98
CA GLU A 503 -39.56 -16.62 40.54
C GLU A 503 -38.06 -16.23 40.46
N ALA A 504 -37.15 -17.21 40.56
CA ALA A 504 -35.71 -17.02 40.40
C ALA A 504 -35.27 -16.85 38.93
N GLU A 505 -35.96 -17.47 37.97
CA GLU A 505 -35.73 -17.25 36.54
C GLU A 505 -36.26 -15.87 36.11
N TYR A 506 -37.44 -15.49 36.59
CA TYR A 506 -38.03 -14.16 36.36
C TYR A 506 -37.10 -13.05 36.88
N GLU A 507 -36.64 -13.11 38.14
CA GLU A 507 -35.66 -12.16 38.67
C GLU A 507 -34.31 -12.16 37.91
N SER A 508 -33.93 -13.28 37.29
CA SER A 508 -32.72 -13.34 36.46
C SER A 508 -32.82 -12.55 35.14
N LEU A 509 -34.02 -12.13 34.72
CA LEU A 509 -34.22 -11.29 33.53
C LEU A 509 -33.95 -9.79 33.78
N ARG A 510 -33.83 -9.36 35.04
CA ARG A 510 -33.55 -7.96 35.40
C ARG A 510 -32.17 -7.53 34.85
N GLY A 511 -32.06 -6.33 34.27
CA GLY A 511 -30.76 -5.76 33.86
C GLY A 511 -30.71 -5.17 32.45
N ASP A 512 -29.51 -5.02 31.91
CA ASP A 512 -29.24 -4.44 30.59
C ASP A 512 -28.96 -5.53 29.55
N TYR A 513 -29.81 -5.63 28.52
CA TYR A 513 -29.57 -6.43 27.33
C TYR A 513 -28.88 -5.56 26.28
N VAL A 514 -27.66 -5.91 25.92
CA VAL A 514 -26.83 -5.19 24.96
C VAL A 514 -26.69 -6.01 23.69
N VAL A 515 -26.97 -5.41 22.53
CA VAL A 515 -26.66 -6.01 21.22
C VAL A 515 -25.56 -5.21 20.55
N ASN A 516 -24.51 -5.91 20.14
CA ASN A 516 -23.50 -5.40 19.22
C ASN A 516 -23.81 -5.92 17.82
N ILE A 517 -24.17 -5.01 16.92
CA ILE A 517 -24.48 -5.28 15.51
C ILE A 517 -23.26 -4.83 14.71
N SER A 518 -22.63 -5.72 13.94
CA SER A 518 -21.36 -5.39 13.28
C SER A 518 -21.13 -6.09 11.94
N HIS A 519 -20.18 -5.57 11.19
CA HIS A 519 -19.54 -6.18 10.03
C HIS A 519 -18.07 -5.73 10.00
N LEU A 520 -17.31 -6.03 8.93
CA LEU A 520 -15.85 -5.84 8.89
C LEU A 520 -15.37 -4.38 9.06
N TYR A 521 -16.21 -3.39 8.78
CA TYR A 521 -15.82 -1.96 8.74
C TYR A 521 -16.60 -1.06 9.72
N ASP A 522 -17.63 -1.59 10.38
CA ASP A 522 -18.44 -0.83 11.32
C ASP A 522 -19.11 -1.69 12.38
N TYR A 523 -19.51 -1.04 13.47
CA TYR A 523 -20.31 -1.64 14.53
C TYR A 523 -21.25 -0.60 15.16
N ARG A 524 -22.36 -1.08 15.70
CA ARG A 524 -23.36 -0.29 16.41
C ARG A 524 -23.83 -1.07 17.64
N ILE A 525 -23.85 -0.40 18.79
CA ILE A 525 -24.26 -1.01 20.05
C ILE A 525 -25.55 -0.35 20.50
N GLU A 526 -26.58 -1.16 20.71
CA GLU A 526 -27.85 -0.74 21.32
C GLU A 526 -28.03 -1.42 22.68
N ARG A 527 -28.70 -0.74 23.61
CA ARG A 527 -28.93 -1.20 24.98
C ARG A 527 -30.40 -1.09 25.34
N ILE A 528 -30.97 -2.19 25.82
CA ILE A 528 -32.34 -2.29 26.29
C ILE A 528 -32.29 -2.61 27.78
N HIS A 529 -32.79 -1.70 28.62
CA HIS A 529 -32.93 -1.90 30.06
C HIS A 529 -34.25 -2.64 30.33
N VAL A 530 -34.19 -3.79 31.00
CA VAL A 530 -35.37 -4.58 31.40
C VAL A 530 -35.58 -4.44 32.90
N THR A 531 -36.73 -3.85 33.26
CA THR A 531 -37.27 -3.83 34.61
C THR A 531 -38.40 -4.83 34.75
N LEU A 532 -38.49 -5.44 35.92
CA LEU A 532 -39.57 -6.36 36.28
C LEU A 532 -40.60 -5.57 37.08
N LYS A 533 -41.89 -5.77 36.82
CA LYS A 533 -42.91 -5.26 37.74
C LYS A 533 -42.82 -6.04 39.05
N ASP A 534 -42.67 -5.30 40.14
CA ASP A 534 -42.80 -5.87 41.47
C ASP A 534 -44.24 -6.39 41.63
N LYS A 535 -44.35 -7.65 42.06
CA LYS A 535 -45.62 -8.31 42.40
C LYS A 535 -46.42 -7.38 43.32
N PRO A 536 -47.68 -7.03 43.00
CA PRO A 536 -48.45 -6.10 43.83
C PRO A 536 -48.50 -6.67 45.26
N ALA A 537 -48.06 -5.86 46.22
CA ALA A 537 -48.09 -6.25 47.62
C ALA A 537 -49.53 -6.65 47.98
N PRO A 538 -49.73 -7.76 48.73
CA PRO A 538 -51.09 -8.19 49.09
C PRO A 538 -51.78 -7.03 49.80
N GLU A 539 -52.92 -6.59 49.25
CA GLU A 539 -53.61 -5.39 49.69
C GLU A 539 -53.81 -5.43 51.22
N GLU A 540 -53.12 -4.54 51.95
CA GLU A 540 -53.39 -4.37 53.37
C GLU A 540 -54.87 -3.95 53.51
N PRO A 541 -55.64 -4.59 54.40
CA PRO A 541 -57.09 -4.53 54.37
C PRO A 541 -57.56 -3.08 54.52
N VAL A 542 -58.24 -2.59 53.49
CA VAL A 542 -58.63 -1.17 53.31
C VAL A 542 -59.12 -0.57 54.62
N ALA A 543 -58.28 0.28 55.21
CA ALA A 543 -58.68 1.11 56.35
C ALA A 543 -59.80 2.02 55.87
N THR A 544 -61.01 1.79 56.39
CA THR A 544 -62.22 2.53 56.00
C THR A 544 -61.97 4.03 56.08
N GLU A 545 -62.21 4.75 54.97
CA GLU A 545 -62.05 6.21 54.93
C GLU A 545 -62.84 6.86 56.09
N ALA A 546 -62.12 7.50 57.00
CA ALA A 546 -62.75 8.35 58.00
C ALA A 546 -63.37 9.55 57.27
N GLY A 547 -64.71 9.62 57.28
CA GLY A 547 -65.46 10.60 56.49
C GLY A 547 -64.97 12.03 56.73
N PHE A 548 -64.61 12.72 55.64
CA PHE A 548 -64.08 14.08 55.68
C PHE A 548 -65.13 15.06 56.22
N ASP A 549 -65.01 15.42 57.49
CA ASP A 549 -66.04 16.16 58.19
C ASP A 549 -66.12 17.62 57.69
N MET A 550 -67.25 17.97 57.09
CA MET A 550 -67.35 19.07 56.11
C MET A 550 -67.11 20.46 56.71
N TRP A 551 -67.13 20.59 58.04
CA TRP A 551 -66.85 21.83 58.76
C TRP A 551 -65.39 22.31 58.65
N ILE A 552 -64.42 21.41 58.41
CA ILE A 552 -62.99 21.75 58.33
C ILE A 552 -62.73 22.70 57.14
N ILE A 553 -63.41 22.47 56.02
CA ILE A 553 -63.32 23.31 54.81
C ILE A 553 -63.83 24.73 55.12
N GLY A 554 -64.94 24.86 55.86
CA GLY A 554 -65.46 26.15 56.30
C GLY A 554 -64.49 26.91 57.23
N LEU A 555 -63.79 26.19 58.11
CA LEU A 555 -62.78 26.74 59.01
C LEU A 555 -61.57 27.28 58.23
N ILE A 556 -61.07 26.53 57.25
CA ILE A 556 -59.96 26.94 56.37
C ILE A 556 -60.33 28.16 55.51
N ILE A 557 -61.53 28.17 54.91
CA ILE A 557 -62.03 29.33 54.14
C ILE A 557 -62.19 30.56 55.03
N GLY A 558 -62.70 30.40 56.26
CA GLY A 558 -62.79 31.49 57.24
C GLY A 558 -61.44 32.09 57.61
N ILE A 559 -60.42 31.25 57.85
CA ILE A 559 -59.04 31.68 58.11
C ILE A 559 -58.45 32.43 56.91
N LEU A 560 -58.60 31.90 55.69
CA LEU A 560 -58.13 32.55 54.46
C LEU A 560 -58.78 33.92 54.26
N PHE A 561 -60.08 34.06 54.51
CA PHE A 561 -60.77 35.34 54.40
C PHE A 561 -60.26 36.36 55.43
N LEU A 562 -59.98 35.92 56.67
CA LEU A 562 -59.39 36.76 57.72
C LEU A 562 -57.98 37.23 57.36
N ILE A 563 -57.15 36.34 56.79
CA ILE A 563 -55.81 36.67 56.28
C ILE A 563 -55.89 37.70 55.14
N ILE A 564 -56.83 37.55 54.20
CA ILE A 564 -57.03 38.52 53.11
C ILE A 564 -57.45 39.90 53.65
N VAL A 565 -58.34 39.96 54.64
CA VAL A 565 -58.72 41.23 55.29
C VAL A 565 -57.52 41.88 56.00
N ILE A 566 -56.68 41.09 56.70
CA ILE A 566 -55.44 41.59 57.33
C ILE A 566 -54.46 42.12 56.27
N ILE A 567 -54.28 41.42 55.15
CA ILE A 567 -53.43 41.88 54.04
C ILE A 567 -53.96 43.20 53.44
N ILE A 568 -55.27 43.35 53.27
CA ILE A 568 -55.89 44.61 52.79
C ILE A 568 -55.64 45.74 53.78
N ILE A 569 -55.77 45.49 55.10
CA ILE A 569 -55.47 46.49 56.14
C ILE A 569 -53.99 46.90 56.10
N ILE A 570 -53.07 45.93 55.96
CA ILE A 570 -51.63 46.20 55.81
C ILE A 570 -51.36 47.04 54.55
N ILE A 571 -51.96 46.72 53.41
CA ILE A 571 -51.81 47.50 52.16
C ILE A 571 -52.33 48.93 52.31
N VAL A 572 -53.43 49.14 53.05
CA VAL A 572 -53.99 50.48 53.34
C VAL A 572 -53.07 51.28 54.29
N ILE A 573 -52.41 50.62 55.24
CA ILE A 573 -51.43 51.26 56.15
C ILE A 573 -50.13 51.59 55.40
N CYS A 574 -49.56 50.64 54.65
CA CYS A 574 -48.35 50.83 53.85
C CYS A 574 -48.52 51.90 52.75
N ARG A 575 -49.73 52.10 52.22
CA ARG A 575 -50.03 53.20 51.28
C ARG A 575 -50.04 54.60 51.90
N LYS A 576 -49.78 54.75 53.20
CA LYS A 576 -49.75 56.04 53.88
C LYS A 576 -48.36 56.53 54.33
N GLN A 577 -47.28 55.83 53.94
CA GLN A 577 -45.91 56.32 54.05
C GLN A 577 -45.10 56.02 52.78
N GLN A 578 -44.97 57.02 51.91
CA GLN A 578 -43.91 57.11 50.91
C GLN A 578 -43.38 58.56 50.87
N GLU A 579 -42.28 58.81 51.56
CA GLU A 579 -41.43 60.00 51.38
C GLU A 579 -40.02 59.66 51.90
N GLY A 580 -39.01 59.77 51.03
CA GLY A 580 -37.63 59.36 51.29
C GLY A 580 -37.32 57.87 51.03
N ASP A 581 -36.18 57.50 50.44
CA ASP A 581 -35.21 58.35 49.71
C ASP A 581 -34.35 57.56 48.68
N TYR A 582 -33.68 58.30 47.79
CA TYR A 582 -32.70 57.95 46.72
C TYR A 582 -32.58 56.54 46.09
N ASN A 583 -32.39 56.55 44.77
CA ASN A 583 -32.02 55.40 43.92
C ASN A 583 -30.68 55.68 43.22
N VAL A 584 -29.66 54.83 43.45
CA VAL A 584 -28.30 55.00 42.90
C VAL A 584 -27.78 53.71 42.24
N ASP A 585 -28.64 53.02 41.47
CA ASP A 585 -28.25 51.81 40.72
C ASP A 585 -28.32 52.00 39.19
N LYS A 586 -28.82 53.15 38.73
CA LYS A 586 -29.05 53.47 37.30
C LYS A 586 -28.04 54.45 36.71
N LYS A 587 -26.81 54.44 37.21
CA LYS A 587 -25.71 55.30 36.71
C LYS A 587 -24.40 54.57 36.44
N GLU A 588 -24.11 53.48 37.15
CA GLU A 588 -22.92 52.63 36.94
C GLU A 588 -22.99 51.83 35.62
N THR A 589 -24.17 51.38 35.22
CA THR A 589 -24.41 50.56 33.99
C THR A 589 -24.13 51.29 32.67
N ARG A 590 -23.57 52.52 32.72
CA ARG A 590 -23.11 53.28 31.55
C ARG A 590 -21.59 53.51 31.53
N ALA A 591 -20.84 52.93 32.47
CA ALA A 591 -19.39 53.06 32.60
C ALA A 591 -18.60 51.80 32.19
N GLY A 592 -19.26 50.66 31.95
CA GLY A 592 -18.64 49.49 31.29
C GLY A 592 -17.85 48.52 32.17
N LEU A 593 -18.22 48.37 33.45
CA LEU A 593 -17.70 47.32 34.34
C LEU A 593 -18.74 46.19 34.50
N ASP A 594 -18.25 44.95 34.48
CA ASP A 594 -19.05 43.72 34.49
C ASP A 594 -18.70 42.88 35.74
N PRO A 595 -19.62 42.71 36.71
CA PRO A 595 -19.35 42.01 37.97
C PRO A 595 -18.95 40.54 37.82
N GLU A 596 -19.41 39.82 36.77
CA GLU A 596 -19.03 38.41 36.59
C GLU A 596 -17.57 38.24 36.16
N LYS A 597 -16.92 39.31 35.68
CA LYS A 597 -15.57 39.25 35.13
C LYS A 597 -14.45 39.36 36.17
N GLU A 598 -14.67 40.06 37.29
CA GLU A 598 -13.68 40.13 38.37
C GLU A 598 -13.63 38.85 39.25
N LEU A 599 -14.67 38.01 39.21
CA LEU A 599 -14.79 36.81 40.03
C LEU A 599 -13.95 35.60 39.55
N LYS A 600 -13.27 35.71 38.39
CA LYS A 600 -12.45 34.61 37.84
C LYS A 600 -10.93 34.80 37.95
N ASP A 601 -10.44 35.99 38.29
CA ASP A 601 -9.03 36.36 38.09
C ASP A 601 -8.21 36.53 39.39
N LYS A 602 -8.70 35.99 40.51
CA LYS A 602 -8.03 36.04 41.84
C LYS A 602 -8.03 34.67 42.53
N GLY A 603 -7.09 33.81 42.14
CA GLY A 603 -6.74 32.62 42.91
C GLY A 603 -6.04 32.99 44.22
N PHE A 604 -6.46 32.40 45.34
CA PHE A 604 -5.86 32.63 46.65
C PHE A 604 -4.62 31.74 46.88
N ASN A 605 -3.52 32.35 47.35
CA ASN A 605 -2.33 31.67 47.85
C ASN A 605 -1.80 32.42 49.08
N GLU A 606 -1.66 31.72 50.21
CA GLU A 606 -1.03 32.18 51.46
C GLU A 606 -0.28 30.98 52.10
N PHE A 607 0.82 31.07 52.87
CA PHE A 607 1.88 32.09 53.08
C PHE A 607 2.97 31.46 54.00
N SER A 608 4.25 31.87 54.03
CA SER A 608 5.05 32.79 53.18
C SER A 608 6.56 32.63 53.48
N ARG A 609 7.44 32.84 52.48
CA ARG A 609 8.85 33.33 52.59
C ARG A 609 9.93 32.42 53.22
N PRO A 610 11.24 32.76 53.08
CA PRO A 610 11.86 33.82 52.25
C PRO A 610 12.80 33.28 51.15
N ALA A 611 13.26 34.18 50.27
CA ALA A 611 14.33 33.94 49.29
C ALA A 611 15.58 34.75 49.65
N PHE A 612 16.73 34.43 49.04
CA PHE A 612 17.87 35.34 48.88
C PHE A 612 18.65 35.02 47.60
N ASP A 613 19.48 35.96 47.16
CA ASP A 613 19.78 36.21 45.73
C ASP A 613 21.05 35.53 45.14
N ASP A 614 21.15 35.69 43.82
CA ASP A 614 22.36 36.03 43.02
C ASP A 614 23.32 34.97 42.40
N TYR A 615 23.58 35.25 41.11
CA TYR A 615 24.70 35.00 40.17
C TYR A 615 25.46 33.67 40.00
N ASP A 616 25.70 33.41 38.69
CA ASP A 616 26.88 32.85 38.01
C ASP A 616 27.17 31.34 37.90
N TYR A 617 27.75 31.01 36.75
CA TYR A 617 28.47 29.77 36.40
C TYR A 617 29.97 29.95 36.81
N PRO A 618 30.88 28.93 36.81
CA PRO A 618 30.72 27.56 36.27
C PRO A 618 31.39 26.41 37.11
N ASP A 619 31.20 25.18 36.60
CA ASP A 619 32.22 24.09 36.50
C ASP A 619 32.55 23.10 37.67
N LYS A 620 33.01 21.90 37.26
CA LYS A 620 33.74 20.81 37.98
C LYS A 620 33.06 19.86 39.01
N LYS A 621 32.89 18.62 38.54
CA LYS A 621 33.25 17.28 39.14
C LYS A 621 34.36 17.26 40.23
N PRO A 622 34.59 16.15 40.99
CA PRO A 622 33.78 14.91 41.24
C PRO A 622 33.83 14.35 42.70
N LYS A 623 33.33 13.09 42.88
CA LYS A 623 33.94 11.94 43.62
C LYS A 623 33.36 11.45 44.99
N VAL A 624 33.27 10.11 45.05
CA VAL A 624 33.48 9.16 46.19
C VAL A 624 32.35 8.94 47.21
N ASP A 625 31.66 7.80 46.99
CA ASP A 625 31.53 6.61 47.85
C ASP A 625 31.36 6.72 49.38
N LEU A 626 30.41 5.93 49.92
CA LEU A 626 30.58 5.16 51.15
C LEU A 626 29.69 3.91 51.15
N GLU A 627 30.11 2.88 51.86
CA GLU A 627 29.70 1.47 51.73
C GLU A 627 29.44 0.87 53.13
N TYR A 628 28.43 0.00 53.28
CA TYR A 628 28.28 -0.84 54.48
C TYR A 628 27.31 -2.03 54.25
N ASP A 629 27.62 -3.19 54.85
CA ASP A 629 27.05 -4.52 54.55
C ASP A 629 26.43 -5.27 55.77
N ASP A 630 25.92 -6.47 55.46
CA ASP A 630 25.63 -7.67 56.29
C ASP A 630 24.31 -7.79 57.12
N VAL A 631 23.48 -8.87 57.14
CA VAL A 631 23.53 -10.38 56.90
C VAL A 631 23.45 -11.18 58.23
N PRO A 632 22.81 -12.38 58.39
CA PRO A 632 22.40 -13.45 57.43
C PRO A 632 20.95 -14.03 57.58
N ILE A 633 20.73 -15.27 57.06
CA ILE A 633 19.64 -16.28 57.28
C ILE A 633 18.46 -16.23 56.27
N GLY A 634 18.17 -17.23 55.41
CA GLY A 634 18.83 -18.53 55.07
C GLY A 634 17.87 -19.75 55.16
N GLY A 635 17.98 -20.81 54.33
CA GLY A 635 18.76 -21.00 53.09
C GLY A 635 17.95 -20.63 51.84
N ASP A 636 17.61 -21.48 50.85
CA ASP A 636 17.87 -22.91 50.47
C ASP A 636 17.58 -23.00 48.92
N ASP A 637 17.69 -24.06 48.09
CA ASP A 637 17.96 -25.52 48.12
C ASP A 637 18.54 -25.96 46.72
N GLU A 638 18.72 -27.26 46.42
CA GLU A 638 19.28 -27.83 45.15
C GLU A 638 18.24 -28.40 44.13
N SER A 639 18.50 -28.94 42.91
CA SER A 639 19.72 -29.25 42.11
C SER A 639 19.39 -29.54 40.61
N LEU A 640 20.37 -29.32 39.70
CA LEU A 640 20.67 -30.00 38.41
C LEU A 640 19.62 -30.20 37.27
N GLY A 641 20.07 -30.00 36.01
CA GLY A 641 19.42 -30.51 34.78
C GLY A 641 19.93 -29.89 33.46
N GLU A 642 20.63 -30.67 32.62
CA GLU A 642 21.18 -30.27 31.30
C GLU A 642 20.54 -31.11 30.15
N TYR A 643 20.90 -30.84 28.88
CA TYR A 643 20.31 -31.33 27.61
C TYR A 643 18.93 -30.71 27.25
N GLY A 644 18.56 -30.52 25.97
CA GLY A 644 19.35 -30.65 24.72
C GLY A 644 18.48 -30.85 23.47
N ASP A 645 18.64 -29.97 22.48
CA ASP A 645 18.34 -30.02 21.02
C ASP A 645 17.04 -30.66 20.40
N GLU A 646 16.71 -30.08 19.23
CA GLU A 646 15.94 -30.59 18.06
C GLU A 646 14.37 -30.60 17.98
N GLU A 647 13.92 -29.87 16.94
CA GLU A 647 12.82 -30.08 15.98
C GLU A 647 11.30 -30.06 16.34
N ASP A 648 10.53 -29.71 15.31
CA ASP A 648 9.09 -29.41 15.27
C ASP A 648 8.17 -30.61 15.56
N THR A 649 6.92 -30.34 15.99
CA THR A 649 5.76 -30.67 15.12
C THR A 649 4.45 -29.99 15.53
N HIS A 650 3.63 -29.66 14.52
CA HIS A 650 2.21 -29.38 14.67
C HIS A 650 1.42 -30.64 15.09
N PHE A 651 0.37 -30.45 15.90
CA PHE A 651 -0.69 -31.44 16.08
C PHE A 651 -1.79 -31.30 15.02
N ASN A 652 -2.28 -32.43 14.50
CA ASN A 652 -3.55 -32.56 13.78
C ASN A 652 -4.45 -33.57 14.53
N GLU A 653 -5.77 -33.39 14.51
CA GLU A 653 -6.74 -34.21 15.24
C GLU A 653 -7.37 -35.35 14.40
N ASP A 654 -6.60 -36.39 14.05
CA ASP A 654 -7.14 -37.65 13.52
C ASP A 654 -6.28 -38.89 13.86
N GLY A 655 -6.16 -39.17 15.17
CA GLY A 655 -5.29 -40.23 15.68
C GLY A 655 -5.73 -41.67 15.36
N SER A 656 -5.00 -42.34 14.46
CA SER A 656 -4.74 -43.79 14.52
C SER A 656 -3.40 -44.14 13.89
N PHE A 657 -2.74 -45.18 14.39
CA PHE A 657 -1.32 -45.48 14.15
C PHE A 657 -1.11 -46.83 13.41
N ILE A 658 0.15 -47.16 13.11
CA ILE A 658 0.65 -48.37 12.40
C ILE A 658 0.51 -48.26 10.85
N GLY A 659 1.57 -48.36 10.03
CA GLY A 659 3.01 -48.29 10.30
C GLY A 659 3.91 -49.16 9.39
N ILE A 660 5.18 -48.75 9.30
CA ILE A 660 6.39 -49.62 9.26
C ILE A 660 6.98 -50.15 7.90
N TYR A 661 8.29 -49.91 7.75
CA TYR A 661 9.38 -50.53 6.95
C TYR A 661 9.48 -50.52 5.39
N ASP A 662 10.38 -49.64 4.92
CA ASP A 662 11.77 -49.96 4.45
C ASP A 662 12.10 -50.45 3.00
N LYS A 663 13.19 -49.89 2.47
CA LYS A 663 14.05 -50.28 1.31
C LYS A 663 13.49 -51.19 0.19
N LYS A 664 13.40 -50.64 -1.04
CA LYS A 664 14.24 -51.00 -2.21
C LYS A 664 13.91 -50.19 -3.48
N ALA A 665 14.85 -50.16 -4.43
CA ALA A 665 14.61 -49.72 -5.82
C ALA A 665 13.83 -50.79 -6.61
N PRO A 666 13.19 -50.47 -7.76
CA PRO A 666 13.96 -50.54 -9.01
C PRO A 666 13.51 -49.59 -10.16
N GLN A 667 14.14 -49.82 -11.31
CA GLN A 667 13.91 -49.24 -12.64
C GLN A 667 12.48 -49.42 -13.20
N LYS A 668 12.17 -48.69 -14.29
CA LYS A 668 11.07 -49.03 -15.22
C LYS A 668 11.52 -50.06 -16.28
N PRO A 669 10.76 -51.16 -16.44
CA PRO A 669 10.63 -51.89 -17.70
C PRO A 669 9.15 -52.08 -18.11
N PRO A 670 8.83 -52.63 -19.29
CA PRO A 670 9.62 -52.72 -20.52
C PRO A 670 8.91 -52.06 -21.73
N THR A 671 9.66 -51.81 -22.80
CA THR A 671 9.10 -51.70 -24.15
C THR A 671 8.72 -53.11 -24.63
N GLN A 672 7.51 -53.31 -25.15
CA GLN A 672 7.21 -54.53 -25.91
C GLN A 672 7.84 -54.42 -27.30
N THR A 673 8.90 -55.18 -27.54
CA THR A 673 9.41 -55.46 -28.89
C THR A 673 8.52 -56.50 -29.56
N SER A 674 8.14 -56.24 -30.81
CA SER A 674 7.60 -57.25 -31.72
C SER A 674 8.67 -58.28 -32.06
N GLU A 675 8.39 -59.57 -31.89
CA GLU A 675 9.08 -60.62 -32.63
C GLU A 675 8.33 -60.93 -33.93
N SER A 676 9.11 -61.31 -34.94
CA SER A 676 8.65 -61.58 -36.31
C SER A 676 8.37 -63.07 -36.54
N THR A 677 7.26 -63.40 -37.22
CA THR A 677 7.10 -64.71 -37.85
C THR A 677 6.36 -64.58 -39.19
N ILE A 678 6.97 -65.18 -40.23
CA ILE A 678 6.53 -65.22 -41.65
C ILE A 678 6.71 -63.89 -42.39
#